data_AF-A0A0F4LM58-F1
#
_entry.id   AF-A0A0F4LM58-F1
#
_cell.length_a   1.000
_cell.length_b   1.000
_cell.length_c   1.000
_cell.angle_alpha   90.00
_cell.angle_beta   90.00
_cell.angle_gamma   90.00
#
_symmetry.space_group_name_H-M   'P 1'
#
loop_
_entity.id
_entity.type
_entity.pdbx_description
1 polymer ?
#
loop_
_entity_poly.entity_id
_entity_poly.type
_entity_poly.pdbx_seq_one_letter_code
_entity_poly.pdbx_strand_id
1 'polypeptide(L)'
;MLSKNNYNAKLRKMELQAKQDHFLIRKLTIGAASVLLGFTFFGAGSQTVKADTESTAQHAVDKTETISCNSPANDNIITLGFKKNTETDGDKKCATNTCAVPKSVSNNTASDVQANAAKKADTDQDLTKDHLKKDGSDQSDIESVRNNRKSDIKSTIETAQIRVNKAYGSSLKDQDDLDTKNDYLAQIDKIDTDVIAKLNAGKNVEEIDSTAETAIRDILNLAAAAELHFAKKTTIDAITSKANVDEQANNAKKSVIKANDKIYENLVDEEEKQTDTDFTTADSIQKIHLITDKTTKNIFAVKSDADQAELNKYNVLEPDEIAALIEDLTDTQTLVNELIDNFPNISVENKSALKDKVNLYYQTTINNIEKAGDLGLADTEKSNGTIKINTVYLEASKLNQQIGLDQKNLDEYAQKATENINNSNLSEADKEKAIKAISQACDDAKNIVGQQPTIDRTDTAEKAGKAIIDAIEKAAYLANLENAAENAKNKIQDEYNNLDQNGKDKEKGKLETALDTIEKAKNDAEAAISSATDKNDLSTISKTGIDKINGVTDDTSLEFAKESAKETVQQISDIVKPNLKDPNDQNAVDKINKDAATSIDGAKTIPEVTQIRDEAIQKIKQIKNATDAKENNDLSNAKEAAKETVQQISDIVKQNLKDPNDQNAVDKINKDAATSIDGAKSVPDVTKIRDEAIQKIKQIKNATDDKENNDLSNAKSSSRNAVDVDATAALDRVNKAYEKLTEAERTAKKNEYDTAIKAITDAKSAAKDKIDSAPNVDAINAAVSKAQQEFNTIATNAEVSFAKLAGKDKIQDAAAQANKVLSPKGQAAVKEIVTQANSDIEDAETVA
;
A
#
# COMPACT_ATOMS: atom_id res chain seq x y z
N MET A 1 16.59 55.66 14.43
CA MET A 1 17.48 54.60 13.91
C MET A 1 17.48 53.46 14.93
N LEU A 2 17.16 52.23 14.54
CA LEU A 2 17.36 51.05 15.40
C LEU A 2 18.66 50.34 15.03
N SER A 3 19.34 49.74 16.02
CA SER A 3 20.67 49.14 15.83
C SER A 3 20.62 47.79 15.10
N LYS A 4 21.73 47.46 14.42
CA LYS A 4 21.85 46.29 13.52
C LYS A 4 21.69 44.93 14.24
N ASN A 5 21.81 44.88 15.57
CA ASN A 5 21.80 43.62 16.34
C ASN A 5 20.39 43.00 16.50
N ASN A 6 19.32 43.67 16.07
CA ASN A 6 17.94 43.21 16.28
C ASN A 6 17.27 42.62 15.01
N TYR A 7 18.03 42.42 13.93
CA TYR A 7 17.50 41.92 12.65
C TYR A 7 17.05 40.46 12.74
N ASN A 8 17.84 39.59 13.39
CA ASN A 8 17.51 38.16 13.57
C ASN A 8 16.26 37.96 14.44
N ALA A 9 16.03 38.79 15.46
CA ALA A 9 14.81 38.74 16.26
C ALA A 9 13.57 39.19 15.46
N LYS A 10 13.74 40.10 14.49
CA LYS A 10 12.66 40.53 13.58
C LYS A 10 12.32 39.43 12.56
N LEU A 11 13.33 38.74 12.01
CA LEU A 11 13.16 37.54 11.17
C LEU A 11 12.42 36.43 11.92
N ARG A 12 12.89 36.08 13.13
CA ARG A 12 12.28 35.04 13.98
C ARG A 12 10.82 35.37 14.36
N LYS A 13 10.47 36.66 14.50
CA LYS A 13 9.06 37.09 14.67
C LYS A 13 8.23 37.00 13.39
N MET A 14 8.79 37.28 12.22
CA MET A 14 8.08 37.10 10.94
C MET A 14 7.85 35.61 10.63
N GLU A 15 8.80 34.72 10.92
CA GLU A 15 8.58 33.26 10.83
C GLU A 15 7.48 32.76 11.79
N LEU A 16 7.45 33.27 13.03
CA LEU A 16 6.43 32.87 14.00
C LEU A 16 5.02 33.35 13.63
N GLN A 17 4.89 34.49 12.95
CA GLN A 17 3.60 34.94 12.41
C GLN A 17 3.20 34.14 11.16
N ALA A 18 4.15 33.82 10.26
CA ALA A 18 3.89 32.96 9.10
C ALA A 18 3.44 31.54 9.50
N LYS A 19 3.80 31.06 10.69
CA LYS A 19 3.36 29.76 11.24
C LYS A 19 1.98 29.78 11.94
N GLN A 20 1.30 30.92 12.02
CA GLN A 20 -0.04 31.02 12.65
C GLN A 20 -1.22 31.19 11.67
N ASP A 21 -0.99 31.54 10.40
CA ASP A 21 -2.05 31.73 9.40
C ASP A 21 -2.26 30.52 8.46
N HIS A 22 -2.22 29.30 9.03
CA HIS A 22 -2.75 28.11 8.35
C HIS A 22 -4.12 27.74 8.93
N PHE A 23 -5.15 28.02 8.13
CA PHE A 23 -6.55 27.79 8.41
C PHE A 23 -6.83 26.42 9.04
N LEU A 24 -7.70 26.42 10.06
CA LEU A 24 -8.31 25.23 10.65
C LEU A 24 -9.24 24.52 9.65
N ILE A 25 -8.66 23.81 8.68
CA ILE A 25 -9.35 22.69 8.04
C ILE A 25 -9.38 21.57 9.07
N ARG A 26 -10.44 21.57 9.89
CA ARG A 26 -10.83 20.39 10.66
C ARG A 26 -10.92 19.22 9.68
N LYS A 27 -9.99 18.26 9.77
CA LYS A 27 -10.13 17.01 9.02
C LYS A 27 -11.47 16.39 9.42
N LEU A 28 -12.37 16.30 8.44
CA LEU A 28 -13.63 15.60 8.59
C LEU A 28 -13.30 14.14 8.91
N THR A 29 -13.59 13.71 10.14
CA THR A 29 -13.48 12.30 10.53
C THR A 29 -14.60 11.51 9.84
N ILE A 30 -14.43 11.25 8.54
CA ILE A 30 -15.08 10.09 7.92
C ILE A 30 -14.37 8.89 8.50
N GLY A 31 -14.82 8.46 9.67
CA GLY A 31 -14.58 7.09 10.10
C GLY A 31 -15.14 6.20 9.01
N ALA A 32 -14.27 5.46 8.35
CA ALA A 32 -14.70 4.26 7.64
C ALA A 32 -15.21 3.30 8.71
N ALA A 33 -16.49 3.45 9.05
CA ALA A 33 -17.25 2.37 9.63
C ALA A 33 -17.24 1.27 8.56
N SER A 34 -16.29 0.33 8.70
CA SER A 34 -16.30 -0.92 7.97
C SER A 34 -17.66 -1.55 8.24
N VAL A 35 -18.57 -1.39 7.28
CA VAL A 35 -19.89 -2.01 7.33
C VAL A 35 -19.62 -3.50 7.30
N LEU A 36 -19.66 -4.10 8.49
CA LEU A 36 -19.64 -5.53 8.68
C LEU A 36 -20.94 -6.05 8.05
N LEU A 37 -20.92 -6.31 6.74
CA LEU A 37 -21.95 -7.04 6.03
C LEU A 37 -21.93 -8.49 6.52
N GLY A 38 -22.45 -8.69 7.72
CA GLY A 38 -22.75 -10.00 8.28
C GLY A 38 -23.80 -10.65 7.40
N PHE A 39 -23.37 -11.60 6.56
CA PHE A 39 -24.26 -12.47 5.81
C PHE A 39 -24.97 -13.42 6.77
N THR A 40 -26.08 -12.98 7.36
CA THR A 40 -27.00 -13.85 8.09
C THR A 40 -27.74 -14.73 7.10
N PHE A 41 -27.28 -15.96 6.92
CA PHE A 41 -28.08 -17.00 6.27
C PHE A 41 -29.28 -17.33 7.16
N PHE A 42 -30.48 -17.05 6.65
CA PHE A 42 -31.74 -17.32 7.34
C PHE A 42 -32.09 -18.82 7.27
N GLY A 43 -31.36 -19.62 8.04
CA GLY A 43 -31.60 -21.06 8.18
C GLY A 43 -32.80 -21.32 9.10
N ALA A 44 -33.86 -21.93 8.57
CA ALA A 44 -35.01 -22.34 9.36
C ALA A 44 -34.65 -23.49 10.31
N GLY A 45 -34.34 -23.17 11.56
CA GLY A 45 -34.04 -24.13 12.63
C GLY A 45 -34.75 -23.75 13.92
N SER A 46 -35.87 -24.41 14.22
CA SER A 46 -36.66 -24.16 15.42
C SER A 46 -36.01 -24.74 16.67
N GLN A 47 -35.41 -23.91 17.52
CA GLN A 47 -35.22 -24.21 18.95
C GLN A 47 -35.54 -22.99 19.83
N THR A 48 -35.91 -23.29 21.07
CA THR A 48 -36.77 -22.45 21.92
C THR A 48 -36.04 -21.40 22.75
N VAL A 49 -36.72 -20.27 22.94
CA VAL A 49 -36.38 -19.18 23.85
C VAL A 49 -36.17 -19.69 25.28
N LYS A 50 -35.12 -19.19 25.94
CA LYS A 50 -35.18 -18.80 27.35
C LYS A 50 -34.62 -17.39 27.51
N ALA A 51 -35.47 -16.48 27.95
CA ALA A 51 -35.09 -15.19 28.47
C ALA A 51 -35.33 -15.22 29.98
N ASP A 52 -34.40 -14.64 30.73
CA ASP A 52 -34.67 -14.05 32.04
C ASP A 52 -33.86 -12.74 32.09
N THR A 53 -34.51 -11.58 31.91
CA THR A 53 -35.24 -10.78 32.91
C THR A 53 -34.30 -10.03 33.87
N GLU A 54 -34.42 -8.71 33.77
CA GLU A 54 -33.74 -7.61 34.45
C GLU A 54 -33.51 -7.74 35.97
N SER A 55 -32.50 -7.04 36.49
CA SER A 55 -32.77 -6.04 37.53
C SER A 55 -31.72 -4.92 37.58
N THR A 56 -32.20 -3.71 37.83
CA THR A 56 -31.45 -2.44 37.87
C THR A 56 -31.41 -1.90 39.29
N ALA A 57 -30.25 -1.46 39.79
CA ALA A 57 -30.06 -0.42 40.84
C ALA A 57 -28.55 -0.21 41.07
N GLN A 58 -27.90 0.95 40.89
CA GLN A 58 -28.09 2.34 41.36
C GLN A 58 -27.20 2.70 42.58
N HIS A 59 -26.31 3.70 42.36
CA HIS A 59 -25.67 4.62 43.33
C HIS A 59 -24.77 4.03 44.45
N ALA A 60 -23.86 4.78 45.10
CA ALA A 60 -22.98 5.91 44.74
C ALA A 60 -22.11 6.27 45.98
N VAL A 61 -21.14 7.18 45.82
CA VAL A 61 -20.43 7.98 46.86
C VAL A 61 -19.13 7.41 47.48
N ASP A 62 -18.07 8.20 47.27
CA ASP A 62 -16.81 8.41 48.02
C ASP A 62 -16.44 7.54 49.23
N LYS A 63 -15.18 7.07 49.22
CA LYS A 63 -14.11 7.68 50.06
C LYS A 63 -12.70 7.18 49.77
N THR A 64 -11.84 8.15 49.39
CA THR A 64 -10.43 8.33 49.77
C THR A 64 -9.67 7.15 50.42
N GLU A 65 -8.61 6.70 49.76
CA GLU A 65 -7.52 5.95 50.40
C GLU A 65 -6.56 6.91 51.13
N THR A 66 -6.18 6.53 52.35
CA THR A 66 -5.04 7.06 53.09
C THR A 66 -3.97 5.98 53.24
N ILE A 67 -2.69 6.37 53.14
CA ILE A 67 -1.54 6.05 54.02
C ILE A 67 -0.29 6.49 53.23
N SER A 68 0.23 7.70 53.45
CA SER A 68 1.21 8.08 54.48
C SER A 68 2.60 7.46 54.30
N CYS A 69 3.58 8.32 54.03
CA CYS A 69 5.01 7.99 53.92
C CYS A 69 5.65 7.70 55.28
N ASN A 70 6.82 7.04 55.27
CA ASN A 70 8.04 7.55 55.91
C ASN A 70 9.29 6.73 55.49
N SER A 71 10.42 7.41 55.37
CA SER A 71 11.77 6.83 55.25
C SER A 71 12.52 7.04 56.57
N PRO A 72 13.64 6.33 56.83
CA PRO A 72 14.92 7.02 56.62
C PRO A 72 16.09 6.15 56.10
N ALA A 73 17.10 6.85 55.58
CA ALA A 73 18.51 6.53 55.30
C ALA A 73 19.20 5.57 56.32
N ASN A 74 20.29 4.83 56.03
CA ASN A 74 21.44 5.13 55.14
C ASN A 74 22.35 3.89 54.88
N ASP A 75 23.24 4.03 53.88
CA ASP A 75 24.62 3.47 53.74
C ASP A 75 24.99 2.00 53.39
N ASN A 76 25.91 1.94 52.42
CA ASN A 76 27.06 1.02 52.20
C ASN A 76 26.94 -0.31 51.42
N ILE A 77 27.45 -0.25 50.18
CA ILE A 77 28.52 -1.09 49.57
C ILE A 77 28.55 -2.58 49.92
N ILE A 78 28.39 -3.44 48.90
CA ILE A 78 29.05 -4.77 48.86
C ILE A 78 29.72 -4.99 47.50
N THR A 79 31.01 -5.34 47.56
CA THR A 79 31.87 -5.72 46.44
C THR A 79 32.28 -7.19 46.60
N LEU A 80 32.26 -7.95 45.50
CA LEU A 80 32.96 -9.24 45.25
C LEU A 80 32.95 -10.35 46.34
N GLY A 81 32.29 -11.46 46.00
CA GLY A 81 33.05 -12.66 45.62
C GLY A 81 32.96 -13.93 46.48
N PHE A 82 32.67 -15.05 45.80
CA PHE A 82 33.07 -16.44 46.12
C PHE A 82 32.41 -17.10 47.39
N LYS A 83 32.12 -18.41 47.45
CA LYS A 83 32.67 -19.59 46.73
C LYS A 83 31.81 -20.86 46.98
N LYS A 84 31.90 -21.86 46.07
CA LYS A 84 31.67 -23.33 46.28
C LYS A 84 30.26 -23.81 46.68
N ASN A 85 29.81 -25.03 46.38
CA ASN A 85 30.32 -26.23 45.66
C ASN A 85 29.09 -26.92 44.98
N THR A 86 29.05 -28.12 44.35
CA THR A 86 29.95 -29.29 44.20
C THR A 86 29.53 -30.11 42.95
N GLU A 87 30.49 -30.58 42.15
CA GLU A 87 30.64 -31.96 41.57
C GLU A 87 29.50 -32.59 40.70
N THR A 88 29.75 -33.44 39.69
CA THR A 88 30.90 -34.31 39.29
C THR A 88 31.22 -34.18 37.78
N ASP A 89 32.47 -34.00 37.31
CA ASP A 89 33.56 -35.00 37.09
C ASP A 89 33.40 -35.81 35.76
N GLY A 90 34.37 -35.99 34.86
CA GLY A 90 35.79 -35.58 34.76
C GLY A 90 36.28 -35.73 33.29
N ASP A 91 37.57 -35.81 32.92
CA ASP A 91 38.77 -35.62 33.74
C ASP A 91 40.02 -35.15 32.93
N LYS A 92 40.89 -34.39 33.61
CA LYS A 92 42.33 -34.05 33.41
C LYS A 92 43.04 -34.49 32.10
N LYS A 93 43.87 -33.62 31.49
CA LYS A 93 45.19 -33.26 32.07
C LYS A 93 45.75 -31.88 31.65
N CYS A 94 46.59 -31.35 32.53
CA CYS A 94 47.13 -29.99 32.56
C CYS A 94 48.63 -29.94 32.20
N ALA A 95 49.09 -28.83 31.61
CA ALA A 95 50.46 -28.34 31.73
C ALA A 95 50.56 -26.82 31.52
N THR A 96 51.46 -26.17 32.24
CA THR A 96 51.67 -24.72 32.33
C THR A 96 52.84 -24.19 31.49
N ASN A 97 52.77 -22.91 31.12
CA ASN A 97 53.88 -22.00 30.80
C ASN A 97 54.79 -22.28 29.57
N THR A 98 55.17 -21.18 28.91
CA THR A 98 56.55 -20.71 28.59
C THR A 98 56.65 -20.12 27.17
N CYS A 99 57.42 -19.04 27.02
CA CYS A 99 57.78 -18.45 25.72
C CYS A 99 58.57 -19.41 24.83
N ALA A 100 58.27 -19.43 23.52
CA ALA A 100 59.27 -19.68 22.48
C ALA A 100 58.80 -19.16 21.11
N VAL A 101 59.71 -18.50 20.40
CA VAL A 101 59.62 -18.19 18.96
C VAL A 101 60.17 -19.40 18.18
N PRO A 102 59.66 -19.67 16.96
CA PRO A 102 60.61 -19.86 15.85
C PRO A 102 60.33 -18.94 14.65
N LYS A 103 61.42 -18.50 14.02
CA LYS A 103 61.45 -17.76 12.75
C LYS A 103 61.45 -18.70 11.55
N SER A 104 60.77 -18.30 10.48
CA SER A 104 61.35 -18.12 9.13
C SER A 104 60.43 -17.12 8.40
N VAL A 105 60.84 -15.92 7.97
CA VAL A 105 62.02 -15.49 7.19
C VAL A 105 62.08 -16.13 5.81
N SER A 106 61.52 -15.42 4.83
CA SER A 106 62.21 -15.15 3.58
C SER A 106 62.20 -13.63 3.37
N ASN A 107 63.39 -13.03 3.23
CA ASN A 107 63.54 -11.61 2.95
C ASN A 107 63.61 -11.39 1.44
N ASN A 108 63.10 -10.26 0.95
CA ASN A 108 63.99 -9.27 0.33
C ASN A 108 63.36 -7.87 0.26
N THR A 109 64.15 -6.94 0.80
CA THR A 109 64.21 -5.47 0.66
C THR A 109 64.10 -5.01 -0.82
N ALA A 110 63.81 -3.74 -1.17
CA ALA A 110 63.86 -2.47 -0.43
C ALA A 110 62.97 -1.36 -1.03
N SER A 111 62.98 -0.18 -0.36
CA SER A 111 62.31 1.09 -0.70
C SER A 111 60.80 1.08 -0.34
N ASP A 112 60.25 2.04 0.42
CA ASP A 112 60.40 3.48 0.27
C ASP A 112 60.51 4.29 1.58
N VAL A 113 61.06 5.50 1.43
CA VAL A 113 61.04 6.61 2.40
C VAL A 113 60.25 7.75 1.75
N GLN A 114 59.47 8.50 2.56
CA GLN A 114 58.58 9.61 2.15
C GLN A 114 57.32 9.18 1.35
N ALA A 115 56.13 9.79 1.51
CA ALA A 115 55.74 10.91 2.38
C ALA A 115 54.31 10.74 2.93
N ASN A 116 54.11 11.10 4.19
CA ASN A 116 52.79 11.45 4.73
C ASN A 116 52.53 12.94 4.49
N ALA A 117 51.68 13.29 3.52
CA ALA A 117 51.04 14.60 3.41
C ALA A 117 49.80 14.54 2.48
N ALA A 118 48.84 15.45 2.70
CA ALA A 118 47.69 15.73 1.84
C ALA A 118 46.55 14.67 1.72
N LYS A 119 45.71 14.59 2.77
CA LYS A 119 44.25 14.42 2.60
C LYS A 119 43.52 15.59 3.27
N LYS A 120 43.31 16.69 2.52
CA LYS A 120 42.31 17.72 2.87
C LYS A 120 41.96 18.62 1.67
N ALA A 121 41.04 18.15 0.84
CA ALA A 121 40.17 19.00 0.00
C ALA A 121 39.14 18.10 -0.70
N ASP A 122 37.95 17.95 -0.10
CA ASP A 122 36.73 17.76 -0.89
C ASP A 122 35.49 18.19 -0.10
N THR A 123 34.68 19.09 -0.68
CA THR A 123 33.33 19.51 -0.24
C THR A 123 32.71 20.32 -1.38
N ASP A 124 31.42 20.10 -1.64
CA ASP A 124 30.59 20.58 -2.77
C ASP A 124 30.93 19.97 -4.17
N GLN A 125 29.99 19.38 -4.92
CA GLN A 125 28.52 19.34 -4.73
C GLN A 125 27.83 18.12 -5.36
N ASP A 126 26.65 17.81 -4.82
CA ASP A 126 25.66 16.85 -5.30
C ASP A 126 25.17 17.13 -6.73
N LEU A 127 25.19 16.11 -7.60
CA LEU A 127 24.23 15.92 -8.70
C LEU A 127 24.02 14.42 -9.00
N THR A 128 22.97 13.85 -8.40
CA THR A 128 22.10 12.78 -8.95
C THR A 128 22.75 11.68 -9.82
N LYS A 129 23.10 10.55 -9.19
CA LYS A 129 23.17 9.25 -9.89
C LYS A 129 21.83 8.52 -9.77
N ASP A 130 21.05 8.51 -10.84
CA ASP A 130 20.02 7.50 -11.05
C ASP A 130 20.21 6.87 -12.44
N HIS A 131 19.87 5.59 -12.55
CA HIS A 131 19.96 4.74 -13.76
C HIS A 131 21.36 4.42 -14.33
N LEU A 132 21.96 3.33 -13.85
CA LEU A 132 22.88 2.48 -14.64
C LEU A 132 22.55 0.99 -14.48
N LYS A 133 21.52 0.52 -15.22
CA LYS A 133 21.37 -0.88 -15.65
C LYS A 133 20.57 -0.95 -16.96
N LYS A 134 21.24 -0.92 -18.11
CA LYS A 134 20.91 -1.84 -19.20
C LYS A 134 22.01 -2.03 -20.24
N ASP A 135 22.00 -3.24 -20.76
CA ASP A 135 22.72 -3.76 -21.90
C ASP A 135 22.19 -3.13 -23.21
N GLY A 136 23.06 -2.73 -24.14
CA GLY A 136 22.64 -2.06 -25.38
C GLY A 136 23.76 -1.35 -26.15
N SER A 137 24.08 -1.85 -27.34
CA SER A 137 25.05 -1.25 -28.27
C SER A 137 24.38 -0.17 -29.13
N ASP A 138 24.18 1.04 -28.60
CA ASP A 138 23.71 2.18 -29.37
C ASP A 138 24.80 3.27 -29.52
N GLN A 139 25.02 3.68 -30.78
CA GLN A 139 26.08 4.62 -31.15
C GLN A 139 25.81 6.07 -30.65
N SER A 140 24.58 6.34 -30.18
CA SER A 140 24.21 7.57 -29.46
C SER A 140 24.89 7.70 -28.10
N ASP A 141 25.10 6.59 -27.40
CA ASP A 141 25.48 6.60 -25.99
C ASP A 141 26.98 6.86 -25.84
N ILE A 142 27.77 6.30 -26.76
CA ILE A 142 29.20 6.61 -26.90
C ILE A 142 29.42 8.09 -27.23
N GLU A 143 28.59 8.69 -28.10
CA GLU A 143 28.68 10.12 -28.43
C GLU A 143 28.29 11.01 -27.24
N SER A 144 27.27 10.60 -26.47
CA SER A 144 26.86 11.28 -25.24
C SER A 144 27.97 11.27 -24.18
N VAL A 145 28.54 10.09 -23.90
CA VAL A 145 29.68 9.94 -22.97
C VAL A 145 30.88 10.77 -23.44
N ARG A 146 31.23 10.73 -24.73
CA ARG A 146 32.32 11.52 -25.30
C ARG A 146 32.11 13.03 -25.11
N ASN A 147 30.89 13.52 -25.28
CA ASN A 147 30.58 14.94 -25.12
C ASN A 147 30.54 15.38 -23.66
N ASN A 148 30.06 14.53 -22.74
CA ASN A 148 30.13 14.78 -21.30
C ASN A 148 31.60 14.85 -20.84
N ARG A 149 32.44 13.87 -21.20
CA ARG A 149 33.88 13.87 -20.87
C ARG A 149 34.64 15.06 -21.43
N LYS A 150 34.31 15.54 -22.64
CA LYS A 150 34.84 16.82 -23.18
C LYS A 150 34.43 18.01 -22.30
N SER A 151 33.19 18.05 -21.83
CA SER A 151 32.70 19.11 -20.92
C SER A 151 33.43 19.08 -19.57
N ASP A 152 33.68 17.88 -19.01
CA ASP A 152 34.40 17.71 -17.75
C ASP A 152 35.86 18.16 -17.85
N ILE A 153 36.54 17.80 -18.95
CA ILE A 153 37.90 18.26 -19.24
C ILE A 153 37.93 19.78 -19.41
N LYS A 154 36.97 20.36 -20.15
CA LYS A 154 36.88 21.82 -20.31
C LYS A 154 36.68 22.54 -18.98
N SER A 155 35.79 22.03 -18.12
CA SER A 155 35.58 22.55 -16.76
C SER A 155 36.84 22.43 -15.89
N THR A 156 37.56 21.32 -16.03
CA THR A 156 38.86 21.09 -15.35
C THR A 156 39.93 22.07 -15.85
N ILE A 157 39.99 22.35 -17.15
CA ILE A 157 40.88 23.34 -17.76
C ILE A 157 40.56 24.74 -17.24
N GLU A 158 39.29 25.16 -17.27
CA GLU A 158 38.86 26.47 -16.74
C GLU A 158 39.26 26.60 -15.26
N THR A 159 39.06 25.55 -14.46
CA THR A 159 39.47 25.49 -13.05
C THR A 159 40.99 25.57 -12.86
N ALA A 160 41.77 24.85 -13.68
CA ALA A 160 43.22 24.86 -13.65
C ALA A 160 43.80 26.21 -14.10
N GLN A 161 43.28 26.81 -15.17
CA GLN A 161 43.62 28.15 -15.63
C GLN A 161 43.30 29.20 -14.56
N ILE A 162 42.17 29.09 -13.85
CA ILE A 162 41.84 29.97 -12.72
C ILE A 162 42.86 29.80 -11.59
N ARG A 163 43.24 28.56 -11.24
CA ARG A 163 44.27 28.29 -10.22
C ARG A 163 45.63 28.90 -10.58
N VAL A 164 46.12 28.66 -11.80
CA VAL A 164 47.39 29.23 -12.29
C VAL A 164 47.33 30.76 -12.31
N ASN A 165 46.27 31.37 -12.84
CA ASN A 165 46.12 32.83 -12.84
C ASN A 165 45.96 33.41 -11.43
N LYS A 166 45.40 32.66 -10.48
CA LYS A 166 45.29 33.08 -9.07
C LYS A 166 46.64 33.01 -8.35
N ALA A 167 47.43 31.96 -8.58
CA ALA A 167 48.78 31.81 -8.02
C ALA A 167 49.68 32.98 -8.43
N TYR A 168 49.76 33.27 -9.74
CA TYR A 168 50.58 34.35 -10.28
C TYR A 168 49.88 35.73 -10.28
N GLY A 169 48.63 35.83 -9.82
CA GLY A 169 47.82 37.05 -9.88
C GLY A 169 48.37 38.25 -9.10
N SER A 170 49.33 38.00 -8.21
CA SER A 170 50.03 39.03 -7.42
C SER A 170 51.25 39.64 -8.15
N SER A 171 51.80 38.96 -9.18
CA SER A 171 53.09 39.29 -9.78
C SER A 171 52.97 39.86 -11.21
N LEU A 172 52.21 40.95 -11.36
CA LEU A 172 52.02 41.64 -12.65
C LEU A 172 53.20 42.58 -13.04
N LYS A 173 54.42 42.30 -12.56
CA LYS A 173 55.59 43.20 -12.69
C LYS A 173 56.92 42.51 -13.04
N ASP A 174 57.03 41.20 -12.90
CA ASP A 174 58.17 40.42 -13.37
C ASP A 174 57.80 39.73 -14.70
N GLN A 175 58.63 39.90 -15.73
CA GLN A 175 58.40 39.32 -17.04
C GLN A 175 58.65 37.79 -17.01
N ASP A 176 59.58 37.33 -16.17
CA ASP A 176 59.95 35.92 -16.04
C ASP A 176 58.82 35.10 -15.39
N ASP A 177 58.12 35.69 -14.42
CA ASP A 177 56.87 35.16 -13.85
C ASP A 177 55.74 35.11 -14.88
N LEU A 178 55.62 36.15 -15.71
CA LEU A 178 54.57 36.23 -16.72
C LEU A 178 54.79 35.17 -17.82
N ASP A 179 56.03 35.00 -18.27
CA ASP A 179 56.41 33.99 -19.26
C ASP A 179 56.25 32.57 -18.69
N THR A 180 56.68 32.32 -17.44
CA THR A 180 56.46 31.05 -16.74
C THR A 180 54.97 30.72 -16.58
N LYS A 181 54.14 31.70 -16.17
CA LYS A 181 52.69 31.52 -16.07
C LYS A 181 52.08 31.21 -17.44
N ASN A 182 52.51 31.91 -18.48
CA ASN A 182 52.00 31.71 -19.84
C ASN A 182 52.43 30.34 -20.40
N ASP A 183 53.62 29.82 -20.05
CA ASP A 183 54.04 28.47 -20.42
C ASP A 183 53.17 27.39 -19.75
N TYR A 184 52.89 27.49 -18.44
CA TYR A 184 51.95 26.58 -17.77
C TYR A 184 50.54 26.62 -18.38
N LEU A 185 50.04 27.82 -18.74
CA LEU A 185 48.75 27.95 -19.44
C LEU A 185 48.81 27.33 -20.85
N ALA A 186 49.87 27.58 -21.62
CA ALA A 186 50.07 26.99 -22.95
C ALA A 186 50.20 25.46 -22.91
N GLN A 187 50.80 24.89 -21.86
CA GLN A 187 50.85 23.44 -21.65
C GLN A 187 49.44 22.87 -21.34
N ILE A 188 48.62 23.57 -20.53
CA ILE A 188 47.22 23.17 -20.27
C ILE A 188 46.39 23.23 -21.57
N ASP A 189 46.50 24.31 -22.34
CA ASP A 189 45.77 24.49 -23.60
C ASP A 189 46.22 23.50 -24.70
N LYS A 190 47.48 23.05 -24.64
CA LYS A 190 47.99 21.98 -25.51
C LYS A 190 47.38 20.62 -25.15
N ILE A 191 47.16 20.33 -23.87
CA ILE A 191 46.48 19.10 -23.42
C ILE A 191 45.07 19.05 -23.99
N ASP A 192 44.32 20.17 -24.00
CA ASP A 192 43.00 20.25 -24.63
C ASP A 192 43.02 19.76 -26.09
N THR A 193 43.95 20.31 -26.88
CA THR A 193 44.09 19.99 -28.30
C THR A 193 44.46 18.52 -28.55
N ASP A 194 45.45 18.00 -27.82
CA ASP A 194 45.95 16.62 -27.99
C ASP A 194 44.98 15.56 -27.42
N VAL A 195 44.18 15.89 -26.40
CA VAL A 195 43.22 14.97 -25.76
C VAL A 195 41.88 14.95 -26.48
N ILE A 196 41.36 16.10 -26.95
CA ILE A 196 40.13 16.12 -27.76
C ILE A 196 40.30 15.28 -29.03
N ALA A 197 41.47 15.32 -29.67
CA ALA A 197 41.80 14.46 -30.80
C ALA A 197 41.73 12.96 -30.46
N LYS A 198 42.22 12.55 -29.28
CA LYS A 198 42.18 11.15 -28.81
C LYS A 198 40.78 10.70 -28.41
N LEU A 199 40.00 11.54 -27.73
CA LEU A 199 38.61 11.25 -27.37
C LEU A 199 37.70 11.09 -28.59
N ASN A 200 37.94 11.87 -29.65
CA ASN A 200 37.25 11.70 -30.94
C ASN A 200 37.64 10.41 -31.66
N ALA A 201 38.81 9.81 -31.35
CA ALA A 201 39.28 8.55 -31.93
C ALA A 201 38.91 7.30 -31.11
N GLY A 202 38.49 7.48 -29.84
CA GLY A 202 38.09 6.39 -28.94
C GLY A 202 36.85 5.63 -29.43
N LYS A 203 36.93 4.30 -29.43
CA LYS A 203 35.97 3.40 -30.08
C LYS A 203 34.93 2.79 -29.13
N ASN A 204 35.18 2.85 -27.83
CA ASN A 204 34.31 2.36 -26.78
C ASN A 204 34.36 3.29 -25.55
N VAL A 205 33.43 3.10 -24.61
CA VAL A 205 33.30 3.94 -23.40
C VAL A 205 34.55 3.86 -22.52
N GLU A 206 35.14 2.67 -22.35
CA GLU A 206 36.27 2.42 -21.45
C GLU A 206 37.56 3.12 -21.92
N GLU A 207 37.83 3.14 -23.25
CA GLU A 207 38.89 3.93 -23.87
C GLU A 207 38.68 5.44 -23.67
N ILE A 208 37.43 5.91 -23.77
CA ILE A 208 37.06 7.33 -23.65
C ILE A 208 37.22 7.82 -22.21
N ASP A 209 36.69 7.08 -21.23
CA ASP A 209 36.80 7.42 -19.81
C ASP A 209 38.26 7.34 -19.33
N SER A 210 39.01 6.29 -19.69
CA SER A 210 40.44 6.16 -19.33
C SER A 210 41.31 7.30 -19.91
N THR A 211 41.02 7.70 -21.16
CA THR A 211 41.67 8.87 -21.78
C THR A 211 41.32 10.17 -21.05
N ALA A 212 40.06 10.33 -20.63
CA ALA A 212 39.60 11.52 -19.93
C ALA A 212 40.15 11.63 -18.49
N GLU A 213 40.15 10.53 -17.73
CA GLU A 213 40.70 10.49 -16.37
C GLU A 213 42.20 10.80 -16.34
N THR A 214 42.95 10.28 -17.33
CA THR A 214 44.38 10.59 -17.49
C THR A 214 44.60 12.08 -17.75
N ALA A 215 43.83 12.67 -18.67
CA ALA A 215 43.92 14.09 -19.00
C ALA A 215 43.57 14.99 -17.80
N ILE A 216 42.47 14.72 -17.10
CA ILE A 216 42.03 15.45 -15.90
C ILE A 216 43.12 15.42 -14.83
N ARG A 217 43.75 14.25 -14.61
CA ARG A 217 44.86 14.09 -13.66
C ARG A 217 46.08 14.93 -14.05
N ASP A 218 46.46 14.92 -15.32
CA ASP A 218 47.63 15.67 -15.81
C ASP A 218 47.42 17.19 -15.73
N ILE A 219 46.21 17.68 -16.06
CA ILE A 219 45.82 19.09 -15.93
C ILE A 219 45.88 19.56 -14.46
N LEU A 220 45.35 18.77 -13.54
CA LEU A 220 45.37 19.09 -12.11
C LEU A 220 46.79 19.05 -11.53
N ASN A 221 47.62 18.11 -11.98
CA ASN A 221 49.04 18.05 -11.60
C ASN A 221 49.82 19.27 -12.11
N LEU A 222 49.54 19.76 -13.32
CA LEU A 222 50.16 20.99 -13.84
C LEU A 222 49.78 22.22 -13.01
N ALA A 223 48.50 22.36 -12.65
CA ALA A 223 48.05 23.45 -11.79
C ALA A 223 48.72 23.41 -10.40
N ALA A 224 48.83 22.23 -9.79
CA ALA A 224 49.52 22.04 -8.51
C ALA A 224 51.04 22.32 -8.62
N ALA A 225 51.67 21.95 -9.72
CA ALA A 225 53.08 22.26 -9.99
C ALA A 225 53.31 23.77 -10.13
N ALA A 226 52.42 24.49 -10.81
CA ALA A 226 52.48 25.94 -10.96
C ALA A 226 52.27 26.68 -9.62
N GLU A 227 51.32 26.24 -8.79
CA GLU A 227 51.10 26.74 -7.42
C GLU A 227 52.33 26.52 -6.53
N LEU A 228 52.94 25.32 -6.59
CA LEU A 228 54.14 24.98 -5.83
C LEU A 228 55.38 25.75 -6.32
N HIS A 229 55.51 25.96 -7.63
CA HIS A 229 56.59 26.76 -8.22
C HIS A 229 56.51 28.20 -7.74
N PHE A 230 55.33 28.83 -7.84
CA PHE A 230 55.13 30.18 -7.35
C PHE A 230 55.42 30.27 -5.86
N ALA A 231 54.86 29.40 -5.01
CA ALA A 231 55.08 29.42 -3.57
C ALA A 231 56.57 29.30 -3.17
N LYS A 232 57.35 28.48 -3.90
CA LYS A 232 58.81 28.41 -3.72
C LYS A 232 59.49 29.72 -4.11
N LYS A 233 59.15 30.31 -5.27
CA LYS A 233 59.70 31.60 -5.70
C LYS A 233 59.29 32.73 -4.75
N THR A 234 58.04 32.85 -4.31
CA THR A 234 57.63 33.86 -3.32
C THR A 234 58.39 33.73 -2.00
N THR A 235 58.75 32.50 -1.60
CA THR A 235 59.57 32.26 -0.41
C THR A 235 61.02 32.71 -0.63
N ILE A 236 61.60 32.41 -1.79
CA ILE A 236 62.95 32.86 -2.19
C ILE A 236 63.01 34.39 -2.35
N ASP A 237 61.98 35.00 -2.92
CA ASP A 237 61.87 36.45 -3.12
C ASP A 237 61.58 37.16 -1.79
N ALA A 238 60.87 36.55 -0.85
CA ALA A 238 60.74 37.07 0.51
C ALA A 238 62.07 37.02 1.28
N ILE A 239 62.88 35.97 1.07
CA ILE A 239 64.25 35.86 1.61
C ILE A 239 65.17 36.92 0.97
N THR A 240 65.12 37.06 -0.36
CA THR A 240 65.94 38.00 -1.14
C THR A 240 65.53 39.46 -0.88
N SER A 241 64.23 39.74 -0.75
CA SER A 241 63.72 41.07 -0.41
C SER A 241 64.07 41.44 1.03
N LYS A 242 64.10 40.47 1.95
CA LYS A 242 64.59 40.70 3.32
C LYS A 242 66.08 41.00 3.33
N ALA A 243 66.90 40.27 2.55
CA ALA A 243 68.30 40.60 2.35
C ALA A 243 68.51 41.98 1.71
N ASN A 244 67.66 42.42 0.78
CA ASN A 244 67.73 43.75 0.15
C ASN A 244 67.26 44.89 1.08
N VAL A 245 66.27 44.63 1.95
CA VAL A 245 65.87 45.55 3.03
C VAL A 245 66.96 45.64 4.09
N ASP A 246 67.61 44.52 4.42
CA ASP A 246 68.81 44.50 5.27
C ASP A 246 70.00 45.19 4.58
N GLU A 247 70.14 45.17 3.25
CA GLU A 247 71.16 45.93 2.51
C GLU A 247 70.85 47.44 2.46
N GLN A 248 69.60 47.85 2.31
CA GLN A 248 69.22 49.27 2.43
C GLN A 248 69.30 49.78 3.88
N ALA A 249 68.94 48.96 4.87
CA ALA A 249 69.14 49.25 6.29
C ALA A 249 70.62 49.24 6.67
N ASN A 250 71.45 48.40 6.04
CA ASN A 250 72.90 48.42 6.19
C ASN A 250 73.56 49.59 5.44
N ASN A 251 72.97 50.11 4.37
CA ASN A 251 73.42 51.34 3.71
C ASN A 251 73.00 52.60 4.49
N ALA A 252 71.83 52.60 5.14
CA ALA A 252 71.45 53.61 6.12
C ALA A 252 72.30 53.52 7.41
N LYS A 253 72.63 52.32 7.89
CA LYS A 253 73.65 52.14 8.93
C LYS A 253 75.02 52.60 8.44
N LYS A 254 75.45 52.34 7.20
CA LYS A 254 76.74 52.80 6.64
C LYS A 254 76.84 54.32 6.55
N SER A 255 75.74 55.06 6.36
CA SER A 255 75.77 56.52 6.39
C SER A 255 75.83 57.08 7.81
N VAL A 256 75.20 56.42 8.78
CA VAL A 256 75.33 56.73 10.22
C VAL A 256 76.71 56.31 10.76
N ILE A 257 77.25 55.18 10.31
CA ILE A 257 78.61 54.71 10.61
C ILE A 257 79.62 55.68 10.00
N LYS A 258 79.45 56.16 8.75
CA LYS A 258 80.30 57.23 8.19
C LYS A 258 80.27 58.56 8.96
N ALA A 259 79.25 58.80 9.80
CA ALA A 259 79.24 59.94 10.71
C ALA A 259 80.01 59.67 12.02
N ASN A 260 80.07 58.41 12.46
CA ASN A 260 80.83 57.97 13.64
C ASN A 260 82.29 57.59 13.34
N ASP A 261 82.62 57.10 12.15
CA ASP A 261 83.98 56.74 11.72
C ASP A 261 84.95 57.93 11.85
N LYS A 262 84.42 59.15 11.70
CA LYS A 262 85.18 60.40 11.85
C LYS A 262 85.59 60.74 13.30
N ILE A 263 85.16 59.94 14.27
CA ILE A 263 85.52 60.09 15.70
C ILE A 263 86.61 59.08 16.09
N TYR A 264 86.77 57.97 15.36
CA TYR A 264 87.74 56.90 15.65
C TYR A 264 88.85 56.72 14.60
N GLU A 265 89.03 57.67 13.68
CA GLU A 265 90.20 57.78 12.78
C GLU A 265 91.55 58.03 13.52
N ASN A 266 91.59 57.90 14.86
CA ASN A 266 92.75 58.18 15.71
C ASN A 266 93.33 56.95 16.44
N LEU A 267 92.73 55.77 16.33
CA LEU A 267 93.23 54.53 16.96
C LEU A 267 93.19 53.34 15.98
N VAL A 268 93.84 53.54 14.83
CA VAL A 268 94.84 52.65 14.20
C VAL A 268 94.78 51.20 14.72
N ASP A 269 94.07 50.32 14.01
CA ASP A 269 94.57 49.42 12.94
C ASP A 269 95.20 48.12 13.49
N GLU A 270 95.15 47.06 12.68
CA GLU A 270 95.71 45.71 12.92
C GLU A 270 95.07 44.93 14.10
N GLU A 271 94.25 43.88 13.89
CA GLU A 271 94.34 42.83 12.87
C GLU A 271 92.96 42.32 12.37
N GLU A 272 92.96 41.90 11.10
CA GLU A 272 91.80 41.37 10.38
C GLU A 272 91.55 39.86 10.63
N LYS A 273 90.31 39.43 10.40
CA LYS A 273 89.88 38.08 9.93
C LYS A 273 90.26 36.87 10.83
N GLN A 274 89.31 36.04 11.25
CA GLN A 274 88.56 35.17 10.35
C GLN A 274 87.30 34.61 11.04
N THR A 275 86.11 34.99 10.55
CA THR A 275 84.83 34.41 10.96
C THR A 275 84.15 33.78 9.75
N ASP A 276 83.97 32.46 9.72
CA ASP A 276 82.76 31.82 9.16
C ASP A 276 82.79 30.28 9.30
N THR A 277 82.10 29.74 10.31
CA THR A 277 81.21 28.57 10.20
C THR A 277 80.32 28.47 11.45
N ASP A 278 79.17 27.80 11.33
CA ASP A 278 78.20 27.44 12.38
C ASP A 278 77.18 28.49 12.86
N PHE A 279 76.17 28.80 12.02
CA PHE A 279 75.00 29.60 12.45
C PHE A 279 73.62 29.17 11.89
N THR A 280 73.33 27.87 11.72
CA THR A 280 72.00 27.41 11.26
C THR A 280 71.51 26.09 11.86
N THR A 281 70.93 26.14 13.08
CA THR A 281 69.59 25.56 13.42
C THR A 281 69.24 25.73 14.91
N ALA A 282 67.95 26.00 15.16
CA ALA A 282 67.20 25.95 16.42
C ALA A 282 67.95 26.11 17.76
N ASP A 283 68.18 27.34 18.25
CA ASP A 283 68.43 27.58 19.70
C ASP A 283 68.37 29.06 20.21
N SER A 284 67.57 29.95 19.62
CA SER A 284 67.88 31.40 19.68
C SER A 284 67.77 32.10 21.05
N ILE A 285 67.05 31.59 22.05
CA ILE A 285 67.02 32.17 23.41
C ILE A 285 68.02 31.48 24.34
N GLN A 286 68.17 30.16 24.22
CA GLN A 286 69.14 29.39 25.00
C GLN A 286 70.58 29.71 24.58
N LYS A 287 70.87 29.93 23.29
CA LYS A 287 72.17 30.45 22.83
C LYS A 287 72.41 31.90 23.17
N ILE A 288 71.41 32.79 23.25
CA ILE A 288 71.69 34.15 23.73
C ILE A 288 72.15 34.10 25.20
N HIS A 289 71.51 33.32 26.07
CA HIS A 289 72.01 33.16 27.44
C HIS A 289 73.31 32.34 27.52
N LEU A 290 73.50 31.26 26.75
CA LEU A 290 74.78 30.52 26.75
C LEU A 290 75.94 31.31 26.14
N ILE A 291 75.69 32.20 25.18
CA ILE A 291 76.71 33.11 24.63
C ILE A 291 76.96 34.26 25.60
N THR A 292 75.93 34.84 26.24
CA THR A 292 76.11 35.80 27.33
C THR A 292 76.90 35.15 28.48
N ASP A 293 76.49 34.01 29.04
CA ASP A 293 77.20 33.31 30.12
C ASP A 293 78.63 32.90 29.74
N LYS A 294 78.87 32.46 28.50
CA LYS A 294 80.23 32.13 28.02
C LYS A 294 81.08 33.40 27.79
N THR A 295 80.45 34.51 27.39
CA THR A 295 81.11 35.82 27.27
C THR A 295 81.39 36.41 28.65
N THR A 296 80.48 36.29 29.62
CA THR A 296 80.64 36.64 31.03
C THR A 296 81.75 35.80 31.67
N LYS A 297 81.77 34.47 31.47
CA LYS A 297 82.89 33.60 31.90
C LYS A 297 84.23 34.02 31.31
N ASN A 298 84.27 34.39 30.03
CA ASN A 298 85.50 34.86 29.39
C ASN A 298 85.90 36.28 29.84
N ILE A 299 84.95 37.16 30.13
CA ILE A 299 85.20 38.51 30.69
C ILE A 299 85.76 38.40 32.11
N PHE A 300 85.24 37.51 32.94
CA PHE A 300 85.81 37.23 34.27
C PHE A 300 87.15 36.48 34.20
N ALA A 301 87.36 35.62 33.21
CA ALA A 301 88.66 34.97 32.98
C ALA A 301 89.78 35.94 32.54
N VAL A 302 89.44 37.12 32.00
CA VAL A 302 90.41 38.17 31.61
C VAL A 302 90.68 39.18 32.73
N LYS A 303 90.13 38.97 33.94
CA LYS A 303 90.36 39.84 35.11
C LYS A 303 90.86 39.10 36.36
N SER A 304 91.87 38.24 36.21
CA SER A 304 92.70 37.78 37.33
C SER A 304 94.09 37.31 36.91
N ASP A 305 95.08 38.19 37.09
CA ASP A 305 96.47 37.82 37.42
C ASP A 305 97.22 38.99 38.12
N ALA A 306 96.66 40.21 38.15
CA ALA A 306 97.29 41.39 38.76
C ALA A 306 96.90 41.69 40.23
N ASP A 307 95.63 41.54 40.64
CA ASP A 307 95.10 42.16 41.88
C ASP A 307 94.46 41.19 42.91
N GLN A 308 94.83 39.91 42.90
CA GLN A 308 94.19 38.91 43.78
C GLN A 308 94.59 39.01 45.28
N ALA A 309 95.55 39.89 45.62
CA ALA A 309 96.00 40.12 47.00
C ALA A 309 95.27 41.26 47.72
N GLU A 310 94.72 42.24 46.99
CA GLU A 310 94.12 43.45 47.59
C GLU A 310 92.58 43.47 47.48
N LEU A 311 92.00 42.72 46.53
CA LEU A 311 90.54 42.54 46.40
C LEU A 311 89.89 41.78 47.57
N ASN A 312 90.64 40.88 48.21
CA ASN A 312 90.18 40.05 49.35
C ASN A 312 89.88 40.84 50.65
N LYS A 313 89.82 42.17 50.57
CA LYS A 313 89.41 43.06 51.66
C LYS A 313 88.13 43.87 51.38
N TYR A 314 87.59 43.77 50.17
CA TYR A 314 86.38 44.48 49.72
C TYR A 314 85.35 43.59 48.99
N ASN A 315 85.56 42.28 48.94
CA ASN A 315 84.65 41.32 48.30
C ASN A 315 83.47 40.90 49.21
N VAL A 316 82.85 41.87 49.88
CA VAL A 316 81.54 41.70 50.52
C VAL A 316 80.53 42.36 49.59
N LEU A 317 79.61 41.57 49.04
CA LEU A 317 78.40 42.09 48.39
C LEU A 317 77.72 43.05 49.37
N GLU A 318 77.59 44.33 49.00
CA GLU A 318 76.89 45.27 49.86
C GLU A 318 75.39 44.87 49.92
N PRO A 319 74.74 44.92 51.09
CA PRO A 319 73.38 44.38 51.25
C PRO A 319 72.31 45.04 50.36
N ASP A 320 72.55 46.25 49.88
CA ASP A 320 71.68 46.99 48.95
C ASP A 320 71.81 46.48 47.50
N GLU A 321 73.00 46.08 47.05
CA GLU A 321 73.20 45.45 45.74
C GLU A 321 72.46 44.10 45.64
N ILE A 322 72.52 43.27 46.69
CA ILE A 322 71.74 42.03 46.78
C ILE A 322 70.24 42.33 46.77
N ALA A 323 69.80 43.32 47.54
CA ALA A 323 68.38 43.68 47.63
C ALA A 323 67.80 44.09 46.26
N ALA A 324 68.54 44.88 45.46
CA ALA A 324 68.12 45.29 44.13
C ALA A 324 68.02 44.11 43.13
N LEU A 325 68.92 43.13 43.22
CA LEU A 325 68.84 41.91 42.39
C LEU A 325 67.64 41.02 42.77
N ILE A 326 67.30 40.97 44.07
CA ILE A 326 66.12 40.24 44.56
C ILE A 326 64.83 40.96 44.15
N GLU A 327 64.78 42.30 44.21
CA GLU A 327 63.60 43.10 43.83
C GLU A 327 63.17 42.85 42.37
N ASP A 328 64.10 42.94 41.40
CA ASP A 328 63.80 42.68 39.97
C ASP A 328 63.38 41.22 39.70
N LEU A 329 63.89 40.28 40.50
CA LEU A 329 63.45 38.87 40.45
C LEU A 329 62.04 38.70 41.06
N THR A 330 61.70 39.46 42.10
CA THR A 330 60.35 39.50 42.72
C THR A 330 59.32 40.11 41.78
N ASP A 331 59.65 41.19 41.07
CA ASP A 331 58.80 41.79 40.04
C ASP A 331 58.55 40.79 38.90
N THR A 332 59.59 40.12 38.43
CA THR A 332 59.49 39.04 37.43
C THR A 332 58.57 37.90 37.89
N GLN A 333 58.72 37.44 39.13
CA GLN A 333 57.90 36.37 39.73
C GLN A 333 56.43 36.79 39.85
N THR A 334 56.16 38.02 40.32
CA THR A 334 54.82 38.60 40.45
C THR A 334 54.14 38.68 39.09
N LEU A 335 54.79 39.29 38.09
CA LEU A 335 54.28 39.42 36.74
C LEU A 335 53.94 38.07 36.10
N VAL A 336 54.82 37.07 36.23
CA VAL A 336 54.57 35.73 35.68
C VAL A 336 53.40 35.03 36.38
N ASN A 337 53.26 35.17 37.70
CA ASN A 337 52.13 34.61 38.43
C ASN A 337 50.79 35.27 38.01
N GLU A 338 50.75 36.59 37.83
CA GLU A 338 49.57 37.30 37.30
C GLU A 338 49.22 36.87 35.87
N LEU A 339 50.24 36.71 35.00
CA LEU A 339 50.04 36.22 33.64
C LEU A 339 49.49 34.79 33.60
N ILE A 340 49.92 33.91 34.52
CA ILE A 340 49.40 32.54 34.65
C ILE A 340 47.93 32.53 35.09
N ASP A 341 47.56 33.39 36.04
CA ASP A 341 46.16 33.49 36.51
C ASP A 341 45.20 33.95 35.40
N ASN A 342 45.68 34.77 34.46
CA ASN A 342 44.91 35.27 33.33
C ASN A 342 44.71 34.27 32.17
N PHE A 343 45.32 33.08 32.18
CA PHE A 343 45.09 32.08 31.11
C PHE A 343 43.67 31.47 31.20
N PRO A 344 42.80 31.62 30.19
CA PRO A 344 41.39 31.21 30.30
C PRO A 344 41.16 29.69 30.30
N ASN A 345 42.06 28.90 29.68
CA ASN A 345 41.80 27.50 29.38
C ASN A 345 42.45 26.52 30.38
N ILE A 346 43.40 26.99 31.19
CA ILE A 346 44.10 26.15 32.19
C ILE A 346 43.23 26.04 33.46
N SER A 347 43.03 24.82 33.96
CA SER A 347 42.31 24.58 35.23
C SER A 347 42.97 25.28 36.43
N VAL A 348 42.19 25.49 37.50
CA VAL A 348 42.68 26.14 38.73
C VAL A 348 43.83 25.36 39.38
N GLU A 349 43.73 24.03 39.36
CA GLU A 349 44.74 23.09 39.88
C GLU A 349 46.04 23.19 39.09
N ASN A 350 45.95 23.20 37.75
CA ASN A 350 47.13 23.32 36.88
C ASN A 350 47.77 24.71 36.96
N LYS A 351 46.97 25.78 37.10
CA LYS A 351 47.48 27.12 37.43
C LYS A 351 48.24 27.13 38.75
N SER A 352 47.71 26.50 39.80
CA SER A 352 48.42 26.38 41.09
C SER A 352 49.77 25.68 40.91
N ALA A 353 49.80 24.51 40.27
CA ALA A 353 51.03 23.75 40.06
C ALA A 353 52.09 24.50 39.24
N LEU A 354 51.67 25.31 38.26
CA LEU A 354 52.55 26.18 37.48
C LEU A 354 53.12 27.32 38.35
N LYS A 355 52.30 27.98 39.17
CA LYS A 355 52.77 29.01 40.11
C LYS A 355 53.68 28.42 41.20
N ASP A 356 53.42 27.20 41.66
CA ASP A 356 54.31 26.49 42.59
C ASP A 356 55.69 26.21 41.95
N LYS A 357 55.73 25.86 40.66
CA LYS A 357 56.99 25.70 39.89
C LYS A 357 57.74 27.04 39.73
N VAL A 358 57.02 28.15 39.47
CA VAL A 358 57.59 29.51 39.45
C VAL A 358 58.19 29.87 40.81
N ASN A 359 57.42 29.68 41.89
CA ASN A 359 57.83 29.99 43.26
C ASN A 359 59.05 29.15 43.69
N LEU A 360 59.13 27.87 43.27
CA LEU A 360 60.29 27.01 43.52
C LEU A 360 61.55 27.55 42.84
N TYR A 361 61.49 27.97 41.57
CA TYR A 361 62.64 28.56 40.88
C TYR A 361 63.05 29.91 41.48
N TYR A 362 62.08 30.75 41.84
CA TYR A 362 62.31 32.01 42.55
C TYR A 362 63.07 31.79 43.87
N GLN A 363 62.56 30.92 44.75
CA GLN A 363 63.19 30.62 46.04
C GLN A 363 64.57 29.96 45.90
N THR A 364 64.75 29.09 44.89
CA THR A 364 66.06 28.48 44.58
C THR A 364 67.06 29.55 44.14
N THR A 365 66.61 30.52 43.34
CA THR A 365 67.47 31.59 42.82
C THR A 365 67.89 32.57 43.91
N ILE A 366 66.97 33.01 44.78
CA ILE A 366 67.34 33.84 45.96
C ILE A 366 68.40 33.13 46.80
N ASN A 367 68.19 31.85 47.10
CA ASN A 367 69.15 31.03 47.84
C ASN A 367 70.53 30.91 47.18
N ASN A 368 70.63 31.13 45.86
CA ASN A 368 71.89 31.12 45.13
C ASN A 368 72.54 32.51 45.09
N ILE A 369 71.73 33.57 44.87
CA ILE A 369 72.17 34.98 44.93
C ILE A 369 72.78 35.29 46.30
N GLU A 370 72.10 34.93 47.40
CA GLU A 370 72.58 35.12 48.78
C GLU A 370 73.88 34.37 49.10
N LYS A 371 74.26 33.38 48.28
CA LYS A 371 75.46 32.54 48.44
C LYS A 371 76.56 32.85 47.40
N ALA A 372 76.34 33.83 46.53
CA ALA A 372 77.30 34.24 45.52
C ALA A 372 78.56 34.86 46.17
N GLY A 373 79.73 34.59 45.59
CA GLY A 373 81.01 35.13 46.10
C GLY A 373 81.31 36.56 45.67
N ASP A 374 80.57 37.07 44.66
CA ASP A 374 80.69 38.41 44.08
C ASP A 374 79.41 38.77 43.29
N LEU A 375 79.29 40.04 42.89
CA LEU A 375 78.15 40.59 42.16
C LEU A 375 77.93 40.01 40.76
N GLY A 376 79.01 39.60 40.07
CA GLY A 376 78.91 38.98 38.75
C GLY A 376 78.30 37.58 38.80
N LEU A 377 78.66 36.80 39.82
CA LEU A 377 78.04 35.52 40.11
C LEU A 377 76.57 35.69 40.55
N ALA A 378 76.26 36.70 41.36
CA ALA A 378 74.90 36.99 41.78
C ALA A 378 73.97 37.34 40.60
N ASP A 379 74.42 38.21 39.68
CA ASP A 379 73.65 38.59 38.48
C ASP A 379 73.52 37.42 37.48
N THR A 380 74.53 36.54 37.41
CA THR A 380 74.46 35.29 36.62
C THR A 380 73.40 34.34 37.18
N GLU A 381 73.32 34.17 38.50
CA GLU A 381 72.29 33.32 39.14
C GLU A 381 70.89 33.93 38.98
N LYS A 382 70.75 35.25 39.16
CA LYS A 382 69.50 36.00 38.87
C LYS A 382 69.05 35.76 37.43
N SER A 383 69.92 35.96 36.45
CA SER A 383 69.62 35.75 35.02
C SER A 383 69.16 34.30 34.77
N ASN A 384 69.87 33.32 35.33
CA ASN A 384 69.51 31.91 35.25
C ASN A 384 68.16 31.59 35.93
N GLY A 385 67.79 32.28 37.00
CA GLY A 385 66.47 32.19 37.63
C GLY A 385 65.36 32.79 36.76
N THR A 386 65.59 33.98 36.21
CA THR A 386 64.69 34.68 35.28
C THR A 386 64.40 33.83 34.03
N ILE A 387 65.40 33.14 33.47
CA ILE A 387 65.19 32.17 32.38
C ILE A 387 64.23 31.06 32.81
N LYS A 388 64.45 30.44 33.97
CA LYS A 388 63.65 29.30 34.46
C LYS A 388 62.20 29.72 34.72
N ILE A 389 61.99 30.86 35.38
CA ILE A 389 60.65 31.44 35.62
C ILE A 389 59.93 31.73 34.30
N ASN A 390 60.58 32.43 33.37
CA ASN A 390 60.00 32.72 32.05
C ASN A 390 59.77 31.45 31.19
N THR A 391 60.56 30.40 31.39
CA THR A 391 60.33 29.10 30.73
C THR A 391 59.00 28.48 31.19
N VAL A 392 58.65 28.57 32.48
CA VAL A 392 57.34 28.10 32.98
C VAL A 392 56.19 28.90 32.36
N TYR A 393 56.33 30.22 32.21
CA TYR A 393 55.34 31.05 31.50
C TYR A 393 55.18 30.62 30.04
N LEU A 394 56.27 30.34 29.32
CA LEU A 394 56.24 29.87 27.93
C LEU A 394 55.61 28.47 27.80
N GLU A 395 55.88 27.56 28.74
CA GLU A 395 55.22 26.24 28.83
C GLU A 395 53.70 26.41 29.07
N ALA A 396 53.31 27.24 30.04
CA ALA A 396 51.93 27.53 30.37
C ALA A 396 51.16 28.17 29.19
N SER A 397 51.76 29.15 28.51
CA SER A 397 51.16 29.81 27.35
C SER A 397 50.88 28.84 26.21
N LYS A 398 51.82 27.92 25.92
CA LYS A 398 51.62 26.86 24.92
C LYS A 398 50.52 25.89 25.34
N LEU A 399 50.48 25.47 26.61
CA LEU A 399 49.42 24.60 27.14
C LEU A 399 48.03 25.26 27.02
N ASN A 400 47.90 26.54 27.40
CA ASN A 400 46.65 27.29 27.27
C ASN A 400 46.17 27.36 25.81
N GLN A 401 47.07 27.57 24.86
CA GLN A 401 46.76 27.58 23.42
C GLN A 401 46.32 26.20 22.93
N GLN A 402 47.03 25.13 23.32
CA GLN A 402 46.71 23.76 22.92
C GLN A 402 45.34 23.32 23.45
N ILE A 403 45.04 23.54 24.75
CA ILE A 403 43.73 23.22 25.33
C ILE A 403 42.60 23.92 24.55
N GLY A 404 42.77 25.20 24.21
CA GLY A 404 41.77 25.94 23.43
C GLY A 404 41.60 25.43 21.99
N LEU A 405 42.68 24.94 21.37
CA LEU A 405 42.65 24.31 20.06
C LEU A 405 41.92 22.96 20.11
N ASP A 406 42.26 22.10 21.07
CA ASP A 406 41.69 20.76 21.22
C ASP A 406 40.21 20.80 21.60
N GLN A 407 39.81 21.74 22.46
CA GLN A 407 38.38 21.97 22.76
C GLN A 407 37.60 22.42 21.52
N LYS A 408 38.18 23.29 20.68
CA LYS A 408 37.57 23.73 19.42
C LYS A 408 37.52 22.60 18.38
N ASN A 409 38.56 21.77 18.30
CA ASN A 409 38.58 20.61 17.42
C ASN A 409 37.50 19.58 17.82
N LEU A 410 37.24 19.40 19.13
CA LEU A 410 36.15 18.57 19.62
C LEU A 410 34.77 19.14 19.22
N ASP A 411 34.56 20.46 19.34
CA ASP A 411 33.32 21.11 18.88
C ASP A 411 33.08 20.90 17.38
N GLU A 412 34.09 21.15 16.53
CA GLU A 412 34.02 20.91 15.08
C GLU A 412 33.74 19.43 14.74
N TYR A 413 34.31 18.50 15.51
CA TYR A 413 34.12 17.07 15.32
C TYR A 413 32.73 16.58 15.74
N ALA A 414 32.22 17.06 16.86
CA ALA A 414 30.89 16.79 17.36
C ALA A 414 29.80 17.39 16.45
N GLN A 415 30.05 18.58 15.88
CA GLN A 415 29.19 19.17 14.86
C GLN A 415 29.11 18.28 13.62
N LYS A 416 30.25 17.81 13.08
CA LYS A 416 30.23 16.91 11.91
C LYS A 416 29.49 15.59 12.20
N ALA A 417 29.70 14.99 13.37
CA ALA A 417 28.95 13.79 13.77
C ALA A 417 27.43 14.06 13.89
N THR A 418 27.05 15.25 14.38
CA THR A 418 25.65 15.71 14.45
C THR A 418 25.05 15.90 13.06
N GLU A 419 25.79 16.47 12.11
CA GLU A 419 25.36 16.62 10.70
C GLU A 419 25.15 15.24 10.03
N ASN A 420 26.06 14.29 10.25
CA ASN A 420 25.92 12.91 9.78
C ASN A 420 24.65 12.25 10.32
N ILE A 421 24.36 12.37 11.63
CA ILE A 421 23.14 11.82 12.24
C ILE A 421 21.88 12.51 11.71
N ASN A 422 21.87 13.83 11.51
CA ASN A 422 20.72 14.53 10.93
C ASN A 422 20.40 14.05 9.51
N ASN A 423 21.44 13.83 8.70
CA ASN A 423 21.36 13.34 7.32
C ASN A 423 21.16 11.81 7.20
N SER A 424 20.97 11.12 8.33
CA SER A 424 20.71 9.68 8.37
C SER A 424 19.22 9.33 8.18
N ASN A 425 18.98 8.05 7.94
CA ASN A 425 17.65 7.42 7.92
C ASN A 425 17.16 6.95 9.31
N LEU A 426 17.71 7.49 10.41
CA LEU A 426 17.20 7.22 11.76
C LEU A 426 15.81 7.84 11.97
N SER A 427 15.06 7.32 12.94
CA SER A 427 13.85 7.98 13.44
C SER A 427 14.20 9.33 14.08
N GLU A 428 13.30 10.31 14.02
CA GLU A 428 13.55 11.64 14.63
C GLU A 428 13.81 11.57 16.15
N ALA A 429 13.21 10.59 16.84
CA ALA A 429 13.46 10.34 18.26
C ALA A 429 14.86 9.75 18.52
N ASP A 430 15.32 8.85 17.65
CA ASP A 430 16.67 8.28 17.75
C ASP A 430 17.76 9.29 17.34
N LYS A 431 17.48 10.17 16.37
CA LYS A 431 18.31 11.33 16.04
C LYS A 431 18.48 12.24 17.25
N GLU A 432 17.38 12.68 17.88
CA GLU A 432 17.43 13.55 19.07
C GLU A 432 18.26 12.90 20.20
N LYS A 433 18.05 11.60 20.45
CA LYS A 433 18.79 10.81 21.44
C LYS A 433 20.29 10.73 21.14
N ALA A 434 20.66 10.45 19.88
CA ALA A 434 22.05 10.34 19.45
C ALA A 434 22.77 11.71 19.50
N ILE A 435 22.13 12.77 19.01
CA ILE A 435 22.68 14.15 19.03
C ILE A 435 22.91 14.61 20.47
N LYS A 436 21.97 14.34 21.38
CA LYS A 436 22.13 14.63 22.81
C LYS A 436 23.32 13.88 23.44
N ALA A 437 23.52 12.61 23.07
CA ALA A 437 24.67 11.82 23.53
C ALA A 437 26.00 12.36 22.97
N ILE A 438 26.05 12.75 21.70
CA ILE A 438 27.21 13.40 21.06
C ILE A 438 27.56 14.72 21.75
N SER A 439 26.55 15.55 22.05
CA SER A 439 26.77 16.83 22.77
C SER A 439 27.36 16.60 24.16
N GLN A 440 26.78 15.69 24.95
CA GLN A 440 27.28 15.34 26.29
C GLN A 440 28.72 14.81 26.23
N ALA A 441 29.03 13.91 25.30
CA ALA A 441 30.37 13.36 25.14
C ALA A 441 31.40 14.43 24.73
N CYS A 442 30.99 15.43 23.93
CA CYS A 442 31.82 16.57 23.60
C CYS A 442 32.12 17.43 24.83
N ASP A 443 31.11 17.80 25.61
CA ASP A 443 31.25 18.60 26.83
C ASP A 443 32.14 17.88 27.87
N ASP A 444 31.94 16.58 28.07
CA ASP A 444 32.75 15.74 28.96
C ASP A 444 34.21 15.69 28.48
N ALA A 445 34.44 15.47 27.18
CA ALA A 445 35.79 15.47 26.60
C ALA A 445 36.49 16.82 26.73
N LYS A 446 35.79 17.93 26.48
CA LYS A 446 36.32 19.30 26.62
C LYS A 446 36.72 19.62 28.07
N ASN A 447 35.96 19.12 29.04
CA ASN A 447 36.30 19.22 30.46
C ASN A 447 37.56 18.42 30.79
N ILE A 448 37.65 17.15 30.35
CA ILE A 448 38.85 16.32 30.54
C ILE A 448 40.09 16.97 29.91
N VAL A 449 39.97 17.52 28.70
CA VAL A 449 41.01 18.28 27.99
C VAL A 449 41.50 19.48 28.81
N GLY A 450 40.59 20.29 29.36
CA GLY A 450 40.94 21.45 30.20
C GLY A 450 41.64 21.12 31.53
N GLN A 451 41.51 19.88 32.01
CA GLN A 451 42.18 19.39 33.22
C GLN A 451 43.60 18.83 32.96
N GLN A 452 44.06 18.69 31.71
CA GLN A 452 45.35 18.05 31.45
C GLN A 452 46.55 18.99 31.75
N PRO A 453 47.58 18.51 32.46
CA PRO A 453 48.73 19.33 32.88
C PRO A 453 49.81 19.50 31.81
N THR A 454 49.72 18.78 30.67
CA THR A 454 50.73 18.81 29.59
C THR A 454 50.07 18.69 28.22
N ILE A 455 50.77 19.19 27.19
CA ILE A 455 50.33 19.15 25.78
C ILE A 455 50.03 17.71 25.35
N ASP A 456 50.98 16.79 25.47
CA ASP A 456 50.80 15.37 25.06
C ASP A 456 49.56 14.70 25.69
N ARG A 457 49.23 15.06 26.94
CA ARG A 457 48.04 14.56 27.63
C ARG A 457 46.76 15.21 27.11
N THR A 458 46.81 16.48 26.74
CA THR A 458 45.72 17.25 26.13
C THR A 458 45.35 16.64 24.78
N ASP A 459 46.33 16.46 23.89
CA ASP A 459 46.22 15.73 22.63
C ASP A 459 45.64 14.32 22.79
N THR A 460 46.03 13.60 23.85
CA THR A 460 45.55 12.24 24.14
C THR A 460 44.08 12.24 24.58
N ALA A 461 43.68 13.23 25.39
CA ALA A 461 42.29 13.42 25.78
C ALA A 461 41.40 13.83 24.60
N GLU A 462 41.89 14.68 23.70
CA GLU A 462 41.20 15.07 22.47
C GLU A 462 40.89 13.84 21.58
N LYS A 463 41.90 12.99 21.35
CA LYS A 463 41.75 11.73 20.59
C LYS A 463 40.78 10.75 21.27
N ALA A 464 40.82 10.64 22.60
CA ALA A 464 39.89 9.81 23.36
C ALA A 464 38.43 10.31 23.23
N GLY A 465 38.22 11.63 23.31
CA GLY A 465 36.90 12.25 23.09
C GLY A 465 36.33 11.98 21.70
N LYS A 466 37.15 12.13 20.65
CA LYS A 466 36.77 11.79 19.27
C LYS A 466 36.35 10.32 19.14
N ALA A 467 37.11 9.39 19.72
CA ALA A 467 36.77 7.96 19.70
C ALA A 467 35.45 7.62 20.43
N ILE A 468 35.09 8.36 21.49
CA ILE A 468 33.79 8.22 22.17
C ILE A 468 32.66 8.71 21.27
N ILE A 469 32.83 9.86 20.60
CA ILE A 469 31.86 10.40 19.64
C ILE A 469 31.63 9.40 18.49
N ASP A 470 32.70 8.77 17.98
CA ASP A 470 32.64 7.73 16.94
C ASP A 470 31.84 6.51 17.38
N ALA A 471 32.05 6.05 18.63
CA ALA A 471 31.33 4.92 19.18
C ALA A 471 29.82 5.22 19.32
N ILE A 472 29.45 6.43 19.71
CA ILE A 472 28.05 6.89 19.79
C ILE A 472 27.42 6.95 18.40
N GLU A 473 28.12 7.53 17.42
CA GLU A 473 27.67 7.62 16.03
C GLU A 473 27.44 6.22 15.43
N LYS A 474 28.40 5.28 15.59
CA LYS A 474 28.25 3.90 15.13
C LYS A 474 27.10 3.16 15.83
N ALA A 475 26.95 3.32 17.15
CA ALA A 475 25.88 2.67 17.92
C ALA A 475 24.48 3.12 17.46
N ALA A 476 24.33 4.38 17.03
CA ALA A 476 23.08 4.91 16.50
C ALA A 476 22.67 4.22 15.17
N TYR A 477 23.62 4.01 14.26
CA TYR A 477 23.36 3.30 12.99
C TYR A 477 23.09 1.80 13.18
N LEU A 478 23.74 1.14 14.14
CA LEU A 478 23.47 -0.26 14.50
C LEU A 478 22.07 -0.43 15.06
N ALA A 479 21.65 0.44 16.01
CA ALA A 479 20.30 0.41 16.56
C ALA A 479 19.21 0.63 15.49
N ASN A 480 19.49 1.44 14.46
CA ASN A 480 18.55 1.63 13.35
C ASN A 480 18.37 0.36 12.50
N LEU A 481 19.45 -0.40 12.27
CA LEU A 481 19.39 -1.68 11.54
C LEU A 481 18.62 -2.74 12.32
N GLU A 482 18.86 -2.86 13.64
CA GLU A 482 18.12 -3.77 14.52
C GLU A 482 16.61 -3.47 14.47
N ASN A 483 16.23 -2.20 14.66
CA ASN A 483 14.84 -1.76 14.60
C ASN A 483 14.21 -2.02 13.22
N ALA A 484 14.94 -1.78 12.12
CA ALA A 484 14.44 -2.03 10.77
C ALA A 484 14.24 -3.53 10.49
N ALA A 485 15.20 -4.37 10.88
CA ALA A 485 15.11 -5.83 10.75
C ALA A 485 13.96 -6.40 11.59
N GLU A 486 13.78 -5.93 12.82
CA GLU A 486 12.71 -6.39 13.71
C GLU A 486 11.33 -5.97 13.19
N ASN A 487 11.18 -4.72 12.72
CA ASN A 487 9.93 -4.27 12.08
C ASN A 487 9.61 -5.09 10.81
N ALA A 488 10.61 -5.40 9.99
CA ALA A 488 10.46 -6.21 8.79
C ALA A 488 10.00 -7.65 9.10
N LYS A 489 10.65 -8.32 10.07
CA LYS A 489 10.27 -9.66 10.55
C LYS A 489 8.83 -9.68 11.05
N ASN A 490 8.46 -8.72 11.90
CA ASN A 490 7.10 -8.64 12.46
C ASN A 490 6.05 -8.39 11.36
N LYS A 491 6.31 -7.50 10.38
CA LYS A 491 5.42 -7.28 9.23
C LYS A 491 5.15 -8.58 8.46
N ILE A 492 6.19 -9.31 8.03
CA ILE A 492 5.99 -10.54 7.26
C ILE A 492 5.36 -11.65 8.10
N GLN A 493 5.65 -11.71 9.40
CA GLN A 493 5.05 -12.67 10.31
C GLN A 493 3.55 -12.42 10.49
N ASP A 494 3.13 -11.16 10.61
CA ASP A 494 1.71 -10.76 10.69
C ASP A 494 0.97 -11.02 9.37
N GLU A 495 1.59 -10.69 8.24
CA GLU A 495 1.01 -10.98 6.91
C GLU A 495 0.84 -12.48 6.67
N TYR A 496 1.83 -13.30 7.03
CA TYR A 496 1.71 -14.76 7.04
C TYR A 496 0.61 -15.24 8.01
N ASN A 497 0.50 -14.64 9.20
CA ASN A 497 -0.54 -14.98 10.17
C ASN A 497 -1.96 -14.68 9.67
N ASN A 498 -2.11 -13.76 8.72
CA ASN A 498 -3.38 -13.43 8.06
C ASN A 498 -3.76 -14.38 6.91
N LEU A 499 -2.87 -15.27 6.46
CA LEU A 499 -3.20 -16.33 5.49
C LEU A 499 -4.14 -17.38 6.12
N ASP A 500 -4.89 -18.09 5.28
CA ASP A 500 -5.64 -19.27 5.72
C ASP A 500 -4.68 -20.46 5.99
N GLN A 501 -5.20 -21.60 6.48
CA GLN A 501 -4.34 -22.73 6.84
C GLN A 501 -3.60 -23.32 5.63
N ASN A 502 -4.23 -23.38 4.47
CA ASN A 502 -3.63 -23.90 3.24
C ASN A 502 -2.60 -22.92 2.67
N GLY A 503 -2.85 -21.61 2.78
CA GLY A 503 -1.87 -20.57 2.47
C GLY A 503 -0.64 -20.65 3.37
N LYS A 504 -0.85 -20.81 4.69
CA LYS A 504 0.22 -21.04 5.67
C LYS A 504 1.05 -22.27 5.34
N ASP A 505 0.42 -23.40 5.05
CA ASP A 505 1.12 -24.66 4.77
C ASP A 505 2.01 -24.57 3.51
N LYS A 506 1.59 -23.81 2.47
CA LYS A 506 2.40 -23.57 1.27
C LYS A 506 3.52 -22.56 1.49
N GLU A 507 3.22 -21.44 2.14
CA GLU A 507 4.09 -20.27 2.21
C GLU A 507 5.08 -20.30 3.37
N LYS A 508 4.97 -21.27 4.29
CA LYS A 508 5.87 -21.44 5.44
C LYS A 508 7.35 -21.43 5.05
N GLY A 509 7.73 -22.13 3.99
CA GLY A 509 9.12 -22.18 3.54
C GLY A 509 9.64 -20.83 3.00
N LYS A 510 8.75 -19.99 2.44
CA LYS A 510 9.11 -18.62 2.04
C LYS A 510 9.27 -17.71 3.25
N LEU A 511 8.40 -17.83 4.26
CA LEU A 511 8.55 -17.11 5.54
C LEU A 511 9.91 -17.43 6.20
N GLU A 512 10.23 -18.71 6.38
CA GLU A 512 11.50 -19.15 6.98
C GLU A 512 12.71 -18.58 6.20
N THR A 513 12.68 -18.67 4.86
CA THR A 513 13.73 -18.11 3.99
C THR A 513 13.85 -16.58 4.10
N ALA A 514 12.71 -15.87 4.19
CA ALA A 514 12.69 -14.42 4.31
C ALA A 514 13.25 -13.93 5.65
N LEU A 515 12.88 -14.59 6.76
CA LEU A 515 13.40 -14.31 8.10
C LEU A 515 14.93 -14.48 8.14
N ASP A 516 15.45 -15.60 7.61
CA ASP A 516 16.89 -15.86 7.52
C ASP A 516 17.62 -14.83 6.63
N THR A 517 16.98 -14.40 5.53
CA THR A 517 17.58 -13.42 4.60
C THR A 517 17.59 -12.00 5.19
N ILE A 518 16.55 -11.61 5.93
CA ILE A 518 16.51 -10.34 6.69
C ILE A 518 17.61 -10.35 7.77
N GLU A 519 17.72 -11.42 8.54
CA GLU A 519 18.76 -11.56 9.57
C GLU A 519 20.16 -11.52 8.95
N LYS A 520 20.38 -12.19 7.81
CA LYS A 520 21.65 -12.09 7.09
C LYS A 520 21.94 -10.67 6.59
N ALA A 521 20.95 -9.99 6.00
CA ALA A 521 21.12 -8.63 5.48
C ALA A 521 21.47 -7.62 6.59
N LYS A 522 20.87 -7.77 7.77
CA LYS A 522 21.24 -7.07 8.99
C LYS A 522 22.70 -7.36 9.38
N ASN A 523 23.06 -8.61 9.63
CA ASN A 523 24.40 -8.99 10.09
C ASN A 523 25.52 -8.57 9.11
N ASP A 524 25.28 -8.68 7.79
CA ASP A 524 26.21 -8.18 6.75
C ASP A 524 26.44 -6.66 6.88
N ALA A 525 25.39 -5.88 7.16
CA ALA A 525 25.46 -4.42 7.31
C ALA A 525 26.08 -3.99 8.65
N GLU A 526 25.81 -4.70 9.74
CA GLU A 526 26.42 -4.47 11.05
C GLU A 526 27.93 -4.74 11.04
N ALA A 527 28.36 -5.81 10.37
CA ALA A 527 29.78 -6.09 10.14
C ALA A 527 30.45 -4.97 9.34
N ALA A 528 29.79 -4.49 8.28
CA ALA A 528 30.28 -3.37 7.47
C ALA A 528 30.42 -2.07 8.30
N ILE A 529 29.39 -1.66 9.07
CA ILE A 529 29.45 -0.50 9.98
C ILE A 529 30.57 -0.63 11.03
N SER A 530 30.73 -1.82 11.60
CA SER A 530 31.78 -2.10 12.57
C SER A 530 33.16 -1.90 11.96
N SER A 531 33.36 -2.37 10.73
CA SER A 531 34.62 -2.23 9.97
C SER A 531 34.86 -0.84 9.35
N ALA A 532 33.84 -0.01 9.22
CA ALA A 532 33.93 1.27 8.50
C ALA A 532 34.93 2.24 9.17
N THR A 533 35.77 2.87 8.35
CA THR A 533 36.80 3.84 8.76
C THR A 533 36.48 5.27 8.33
N ASP A 534 35.68 5.48 7.28
CA ASP A 534 35.04 6.76 6.99
C ASP A 534 33.65 6.81 7.65
N LYS A 535 33.28 8.00 8.13
CA LYS A 535 31.96 8.26 8.74
C LYS A 535 30.87 8.45 7.69
N ASN A 536 31.23 9.00 6.53
CA ASN A 536 30.28 9.22 5.44
C ASN A 536 29.77 7.88 4.87
N ASP A 537 30.56 6.82 5.01
CA ASP A 537 30.17 5.46 4.65
C ASP A 537 29.06 4.90 5.57
N LEU A 538 28.98 5.32 6.85
CA LEU A 538 28.04 4.75 7.83
C LEU A 538 26.57 4.92 7.42
N SER A 539 26.20 6.12 6.99
CA SER A 539 24.84 6.40 6.48
C SER A 539 24.54 5.58 5.22
N THR A 540 25.51 5.50 4.30
CA THR A 540 25.40 4.74 3.05
C THR A 540 25.25 3.24 3.30
N ILE A 541 26.04 2.66 4.23
CA ILE A 541 25.99 1.25 4.61
C ILE A 541 24.66 0.94 5.32
N SER A 542 24.26 1.76 6.30
CA SER A 542 23.00 1.59 7.03
C SER A 542 21.79 1.65 6.09
N LYS A 543 21.76 2.66 5.19
CA LYS A 543 20.76 2.76 4.13
C LYS A 543 20.76 1.53 3.22
N THR A 544 21.91 1.08 2.73
CA THR A 544 22.01 -0.09 1.86
C THR A 544 21.55 -1.38 2.56
N GLY A 545 21.82 -1.53 3.86
CA GLY A 545 21.29 -2.64 4.67
C GLY A 545 19.77 -2.59 4.80
N ILE A 546 19.22 -1.43 5.14
CA ILE A 546 17.78 -1.21 5.29
C ILE A 546 17.03 -1.37 3.95
N ASP A 547 17.58 -0.88 2.84
CA ASP A 547 16.99 -1.05 1.51
C ASP A 547 16.94 -2.54 1.09
N LYS A 548 17.96 -3.35 1.48
CA LYS A 548 17.93 -4.82 1.28
C LYS A 548 16.88 -5.51 2.15
N ILE A 549 16.79 -5.13 3.43
CA ILE A 549 15.78 -5.66 4.37
C ILE A 549 14.37 -5.36 3.84
N ASN A 550 14.12 -4.12 3.42
CA ASN A 550 12.85 -3.70 2.84
C ASN A 550 12.54 -4.44 1.52
N GLY A 551 13.54 -4.63 0.65
CA GLY A 551 13.36 -5.40 -0.58
C GLY A 551 12.89 -6.84 -0.33
N VAL A 552 13.55 -7.57 0.58
CA VAL A 552 13.12 -8.92 0.99
C VAL A 552 11.72 -8.91 1.61
N THR A 553 11.42 -7.89 2.41
CA THR A 553 10.11 -7.71 3.03
C THR A 553 9.01 -7.54 1.99
N ASP A 554 9.18 -6.61 1.05
CA ASP A 554 8.15 -6.28 0.05
C ASP A 554 7.97 -7.39 -1.01
N ASP A 555 9.05 -8.08 -1.41
CA ASP A 555 8.98 -9.28 -2.25
C ASP A 555 8.18 -10.40 -1.55
N THR A 556 8.39 -10.59 -0.24
CA THR A 556 7.68 -11.60 0.56
C THR A 556 6.20 -11.22 0.77
N SER A 557 5.92 -9.95 1.10
CA SER A 557 4.57 -9.39 1.20
C SER A 557 3.77 -9.59 -0.09
N LEU A 558 4.40 -9.40 -1.25
CA LEU A 558 3.78 -9.62 -2.56
C LEU A 558 3.41 -11.10 -2.76
N GLU A 559 4.29 -12.03 -2.43
CA GLU A 559 4.04 -13.46 -2.56
C GLU A 559 2.91 -13.96 -1.63
N PHE A 560 2.85 -13.48 -0.38
CA PHE A 560 1.72 -13.78 0.52
C PHE A 560 0.40 -13.18 0.00
N ALA A 561 0.42 -11.96 -0.53
CA ALA A 561 -0.76 -11.35 -1.14
C ALA A 561 -1.25 -12.15 -2.36
N LYS A 562 -0.34 -12.68 -3.19
CA LYS A 562 -0.68 -13.56 -4.33
C LYS A 562 -1.38 -14.84 -3.86
N GLU A 563 -0.85 -15.52 -2.85
CA GLU A 563 -1.45 -16.78 -2.39
C GLU A 563 -2.82 -16.54 -1.78
N SER A 564 -2.96 -15.55 -0.89
CA SER A 564 -4.25 -15.14 -0.31
C SER A 564 -5.30 -14.79 -1.38
N ALA A 565 -4.89 -14.09 -2.44
CA ALA A 565 -5.77 -13.75 -3.55
C ALA A 565 -6.21 -14.98 -4.35
N LYS A 566 -5.31 -15.93 -4.66
CA LYS A 566 -5.64 -17.19 -5.33
C LYS A 566 -6.62 -18.02 -4.50
N GLU A 567 -6.39 -18.13 -3.20
CA GLU A 567 -7.27 -18.87 -2.30
C GLU A 567 -8.65 -18.23 -2.20
N THR A 568 -8.74 -16.90 -2.14
CA THR A 568 -10.02 -16.18 -2.14
C THR A 568 -10.83 -16.44 -3.42
N VAL A 569 -10.19 -16.41 -4.60
CA VAL A 569 -10.86 -16.69 -5.88
C VAL A 569 -11.28 -18.16 -5.97
N GLN A 570 -10.43 -19.09 -5.53
CA GLN A 570 -10.70 -20.52 -5.48
C GLN A 570 -11.90 -20.84 -4.56
N GLN A 571 -11.92 -20.31 -3.34
CA GLN A 571 -13.04 -20.50 -2.39
C GLN A 571 -14.37 -19.99 -2.99
N ILE A 572 -14.36 -18.83 -3.65
CA ILE A 572 -15.56 -18.27 -4.30
C ILE A 572 -15.98 -19.12 -5.52
N SER A 573 -15.02 -19.63 -6.29
CA SER A 573 -15.27 -20.59 -7.38
C SER A 573 -15.93 -21.86 -6.85
N ASP A 574 -15.41 -22.45 -5.77
CA ASP A 574 -15.92 -23.68 -5.17
C ASP A 574 -17.29 -23.52 -4.51
N ILE A 575 -17.64 -22.31 -4.05
CA ILE A 575 -19.00 -21.97 -3.57
C ILE A 575 -19.98 -21.79 -4.73
N VAL A 576 -19.58 -21.11 -5.81
CA VAL A 576 -20.49 -20.77 -6.92
C VAL A 576 -20.71 -21.95 -7.86
N LYS A 577 -19.65 -22.66 -8.25
CA LYS A 577 -19.68 -23.72 -9.27
C LYS A 577 -20.73 -24.83 -9.00
N PRO A 578 -20.87 -25.41 -7.80
CA PRO A 578 -21.86 -26.47 -7.54
C PRO A 578 -23.31 -26.01 -7.65
N ASN A 579 -23.56 -24.70 -7.59
CA ASN A 579 -24.89 -24.11 -7.67
C ASN A 579 -25.32 -23.76 -9.11
N LEU A 580 -24.40 -23.86 -10.09
CA LEU A 580 -24.68 -23.65 -11.51
C LEU A 580 -25.18 -24.96 -12.15
N LYS A 581 -26.32 -24.92 -12.84
CA LYS A 581 -26.90 -26.11 -13.51
C LYS A 581 -26.36 -26.36 -14.92
N ASP A 582 -25.90 -25.33 -15.60
CA ASP A 582 -25.34 -25.44 -16.96
C ASP A 582 -23.84 -25.81 -16.89
N PRO A 583 -23.40 -26.92 -17.51
CA PRO A 583 -21.98 -27.28 -17.55
C PRO A 583 -21.10 -26.20 -18.21
N ASN A 584 -21.64 -25.37 -19.11
CA ASN A 584 -20.89 -24.29 -19.73
C ASN A 584 -20.60 -23.16 -18.73
N ASP A 585 -21.57 -22.83 -17.87
CA ASP A 585 -21.38 -21.84 -16.79
C ASP A 585 -20.35 -22.34 -15.76
N GLN A 586 -20.40 -23.64 -15.42
CA GLN A 586 -19.39 -24.28 -14.55
C GLN A 586 -17.98 -24.21 -15.16
N ASN A 587 -17.84 -24.55 -16.46
CA ASN A 587 -16.58 -24.47 -17.19
C ASN A 587 -16.06 -23.02 -17.32
N ALA A 588 -16.96 -22.04 -17.42
CA ALA A 588 -16.59 -20.62 -17.46
C ALA A 588 -16.04 -20.14 -16.10
N VAL A 589 -16.62 -20.58 -14.98
CA VAL A 589 -16.09 -20.33 -13.64
C VAL A 589 -14.71 -20.97 -13.47
N ASP A 590 -14.53 -22.24 -13.86
CA ASP A 590 -13.22 -22.91 -13.84
C ASP A 590 -12.17 -22.15 -14.65
N LYS A 591 -12.54 -21.68 -15.85
CA LYS A 591 -11.65 -20.90 -16.70
C LYS A 591 -11.27 -19.57 -16.05
N ILE A 592 -12.22 -18.82 -15.49
CA ILE A 592 -11.94 -17.55 -14.79
C ILE A 592 -11.00 -17.77 -13.62
N ASN A 593 -11.25 -18.81 -12.81
CA ASN A 593 -10.39 -19.14 -11.67
C ASN A 593 -8.95 -19.47 -12.10
N LYS A 594 -8.79 -20.29 -13.15
CA LYS A 594 -7.47 -20.63 -13.72
C LYS A 594 -6.74 -19.43 -14.36
N ASP A 595 -7.45 -18.63 -15.13
CA ASP A 595 -6.90 -17.43 -15.76
C ASP A 595 -6.46 -16.44 -14.66
N ALA A 596 -7.30 -16.23 -13.63
CA ALA A 596 -7.01 -15.36 -12.50
C ALA A 596 -5.77 -15.82 -11.72
N ALA A 597 -5.65 -17.11 -11.40
CA ALA A 597 -4.45 -17.64 -10.75
C ALA A 597 -3.18 -17.36 -11.56
N THR A 598 -3.23 -17.60 -12.88
CA THR A 598 -2.12 -17.33 -13.81
C THR A 598 -1.76 -15.83 -13.85
N SER A 599 -2.75 -14.94 -13.85
CA SER A 599 -2.53 -13.49 -13.83
C SER A 599 -2.01 -13.00 -12.47
N ILE A 600 -2.47 -13.58 -11.35
CA ILE A 600 -1.99 -13.25 -9.99
C ILE A 600 -0.51 -13.63 -9.84
N ASP A 601 -0.11 -14.83 -10.29
CA ASP A 601 1.30 -15.26 -10.22
C ASP A 601 2.22 -14.31 -11.00
N GLY A 602 1.75 -13.77 -12.13
CA GLY A 602 2.45 -12.80 -12.97
C GLY A 602 2.40 -11.34 -12.50
N ALA A 603 1.62 -11.01 -11.46
CA ALA A 603 1.51 -9.66 -10.93
C ALA A 603 2.80 -9.22 -10.21
N LYS A 604 3.15 -7.93 -10.32
CA LYS A 604 4.38 -7.34 -9.77
C LYS A 604 4.14 -6.47 -8.54
N THR A 605 2.88 -6.13 -8.25
CA THR A 605 2.53 -5.25 -7.12
C THR A 605 1.27 -5.74 -6.41
N ILE A 606 1.16 -5.49 -5.11
CA ILE A 606 -0.01 -5.85 -4.30
C ILE A 606 -1.31 -5.20 -4.85
N PRO A 607 -1.33 -3.95 -5.35
CA PRO A 607 -2.48 -3.38 -6.05
C PRO A 607 -2.90 -4.17 -7.30
N GLU A 608 -1.97 -4.64 -8.14
CA GLU A 608 -2.28 -5.48 -9.30
C GLU A 608 -2.94 -6.80 -8.88
N VAL A 609 -2.36 -7.49 -7.88
CA VAL A 609 -2.93 -8.72 -7.29
C VAL A 609 -4.38 -8.49 -6.82
N THR A 610 -4.59 -7.38 -6.11
CA THR A 610 -5.90 -6.97 -5.57
C THR A 610 -6.91 -6.73 -6.69
N GLN A 611 -6.52 -6.01 -7.75
CA GLN A 611 -7.37 -5.75 -8.90
C GLN A 611 -7.76 -7.04 -9.63
N ILE A 612 -6.79 -7.92 -9.91
CA ILE A 612 -7.04 -9.18 -10.64
C ILE A 612 -8.01 -10.07 -9.84
N ARG A 613 -7.79 -10.19 -8.52
CA ARG A 613 -8.69 -10.88 -7.59
C ARG A 613 -10.12 -10.34 -7.69
N ASP A 614 -10.28 -9.03 -7.55
CA ASP A 614 -11.61 -8.41 -7.50
C ASP A 614 -12.33 -8.50 -8.85
N GLU A 615 -11.62 -8.32 -9.96
CA GLU A 615 -12.17 -8.56 -11.31
C GLU A 615 -12.62 -10.01 -11.51
N ALA A 616 -11.83 -11.00 -11.07
CA ALA A 616 -12.19 -12.42 -11.18
C ALA A 616 -13.45 -12.73 -10.36
N ILE A 617 -13.52 -12.23 -9.12
CA ILE A 617 -14.70 -12.36 -8.25
C ILE A 617 -15.94 -11.73 -8.89
N GLN A 618 -15.81 -10.55 -9.51
CA GLN A 618 -16.93 -9.92 -10.21
C GLN A 618 -17.38 -10.71 -11.44
N LYS A 619 -16.46 -11.26 -12.24
CA LYS A 619 -16.78 -12.10 -13.40
C LYS A 619 -17.52 -13.39 -12.97
N ILE A 620 -17.09 -14.05 -11.88
CA ILE A 620 -17.79 -15.22 -11.31
C ILE A 620 -19.19 -14.84 -10.81
N LYS A 621 -19.35 -13.71 -10.11
CA LYS A 621 -20.67 -13.20 -9.65
C LYS A 621 -21.60 -12.88 -10.82
N GLN A 622 -21.09 -12.34 -11.93
CA GLN A 622 -21.87 -12.03 -13.12
C GLN A 622 -22.46 -13.30 -13.77
N ILE A 623 -21.69 -14.40 -13.85
CA ILE A 623 -22.19 -15.70 -14.33
C ILE A 623 -23.39 -16.13 -13.48
N LYS A 624 -23.22 -16.20 -12.15
CA LYS A 624 -24.31 -16.60 -11.24
C LYS A 624 -25.58 -15.76 -11.42
N ASN A 625 -25.44 -14.44 -11.49
CA ASN A 625 -26.57 -13.53 -11.65
C ASN A 625 -27.27 -13.71 -13.01
N ALA A 626 -26.54 -14.06 -14.07
CA ALA A 626 -27.11 -14.35 -15.39
C ALA A 626 -27.89 -15.67 -15.39
N THR A 627 -27.38 -16.72 -14.72
CA THR A 627 -28.09 -17.99 -14.52
C THR A 627 -29.39 -17.76 -13.73
N ASP A 628 -29.34 -17.03 -12.61
CA ASP A 628 -30.53 -16.69 -11.80
C ASP A 628 -31.58 -15.88 -12.61
N ALA A 629 -31.15 -15.02 -13.52
CA ALA A 629 -32.04 -14.23 -14.39
C ALA A 629 -32.71 -15.09 -15.49
N LYS A 630 -31.99 -16.06 -16.04
CA LYS A 630 -32.53 -16.99 -17.06
C LYS A 630 -33.69 -17.83 -16.52
N GLU A 631 -33.54 -18.40 -15.33
CA GLU A 631 -34.60 -19.22 -14.70
C GLU A 631 -35.89 -18.44 -14.43
N ASN A 632 -35.77 -17.17 -14.04
CA ASN A 632 -36.94 -16.29 -13.85
C ASN A 632 -37.63 -15.94 -15.18
N ASN A 633 -36.87 -15.74 -16.26
CA ASN A 633 -37.41 -15.43 -17.57
C ASN A 633 -38.14 -16.64 -18.18
N ASP A 634 -37.56 -17.84 -18.10
CA ASP A 634 -38.19 -19.08 -18.56
C ASP A 634 -39.51 -19.37 -17.81
N LEU A 635 -39.56 -19.11 -16.49
CA LEU A 635 -40.80 -19.22 -15.71
C LEU A 635 -41.84 -18.17 -16.13
N SER A 636 -41.44 -16.92 -16.36
CA SER A 636 -42.34 -15.84 -16.81
C SER A 636 -42.96 -16.14 -18.18
N ASN A 637 -42.13 -16.59 -19.14
CA ASN A 637 -42.59 -16.95 -20.48
C ASN A 637 -43.52 -18.16 -20.46
N ALA A 638 -43.24 -19.16 -19.62
CA ALA A 638 -44.13 -20.30 -19.41
C ALA A 638 -45.50 -19.87 -18.84
N LYS A 639 -45.53 -18.91 -17.90
CA LYS A 639 -46.77 -18.38 -17.31
C LYS A 639 -47.64 -17.69 -18.37
N GLU A 640 -47.09 -16.79 -19.16
CA GLU A 640 -47.87 -16.08 -20.19
C GLU A 640 -48.38 -17.02 -21.28
N ALA A 641 -47.52 -17.90 -21.82
CA ALA A 641 -47.95 -18.89 -22.81
C ALA A 641 -49.05 -19.85 -22.27
N ALA A 642 -48.99 -20.21 -20.98
CA ALA A 642 -50.01 -21.02 -20.35
C ALA A 642 -51.35 -20.27 -20.17
N LYS A 643 -51.33 -19.01 -19.72
CA LYS A 643 -52.54 -18.15 -19.64
C LYS A 643 -53.19 -18.02 -21.00
N GLU A 644 -52.41 -17.68 -22.02
CA GLU A 644 -52.89 -17.52 -23.40
C GLU A 644 -53.54 -18.82 -23.91
N THR A 645 -52.91 -19.97 -23.69
CA THR A 645 -53.47 -21.28 -24.08
C THR A 645 -54.81 -21.58 -23.40
N VAL A 646 -54.94 -21.32 -22.10
CA VAL A 646 -56.21 -21.54 -21.36
C VAL A 646 -57.28 -20.56 -21.84
N GLN A 647 -56.93 -19.29 -22.06
CA GLN A 647 -57.83 -18.25 -22.58
C GLN A 647 -58.37 -18.63 -23.97
N GLN A 648 -57.50 -19.00 -24.91
CA GLN A 648 -57.89 -19.41 -26.27
C GLN A 648 -58.85 -20.61 -26.24
N ILE A 649 -58.58 -21.63 -25.42
CA ILE A 649 -59.46 -22.82 -25.28
C ILE A 649 -60.79 -22.45 -24.59
N SER A 650 -60.75 -21.59 -23.58
CA SER A 650 -61.93 -21.03 -22.92
C SER A 650 -62.85 -20.34 -23.93
N ASP A 651 -62.32 -19.42 -24.73
CA ASP A 651 -63.10 -18.66 -25.70
C ASP A 651 -63.71 -19.53 -26.80
N ILE A 652 -62.95 -20.51 -27.31
CA ILE A 652 -63.46 -21.49 -28.29
C ILE A 652 -64.61 -22.30 -27.70
N VAL A 653 -64.50 -22.78 -26.45
CA VAL A 653 -65.57 -23.57 -25.83
C VAL A 653 -66.80 -22.70 -25.53
N LYS A 654 -66.62 -21.48 -25.01
CA LYS A 654 -67.74 -20.56 -24.73
C LYS A 654 -68.56 -20.20 -25.96
N GLN A 655 -67.93 -20.01 -27.13
CA GLN A 655 -68.64 -19.76 -28.40
C GLN A 655 -69.56 -20.92 -28.83
N ASN A 656 -69.30 -22.14 -28.34
CA ASN A 656 -70.08 -23.34 -28.65
C ASN A 656 -71.12 -23.71 -27.57
N LEU A 657 -71.12 -23.02 -26.42
CA LEU A 657 -72.09 -23.23 -25.35
C LEU A 657 -73.29 -22.29 -25.50
N LYS A 658 -74.51 -22.82 -25.39
CA LYS A 658 -75.76 -22.05 -25.50
C LYS A 658 -76.30 -21.57 -24.14
N ASP A 659 -76.00 -22.29 -23.05
CA ASP A 659 -76.45 -21.94 -21.70
C ASP A 659 -75.51 -20.89 -21.07
N PRO A 660 -76.03 -19.72 -20.62
CA PRO A 660 -75.21 -18.70 -19.96
C PRO A 660 -74.51 -19.20 -18.68
N ASN A 661 -75.08 -20.21 -17.99
CA ASN A 661 -74.47 -20.77 -16.79
C ASN A 661 -73.21 -21.58 -17.11
N ASP A 662 -73.24 -22.35 -18.20
CA ASP A 662 -72.07 -23.11 -18.68
C ASP A 662 -70.97 -22.16 -19.18
N GLN A 663 -71.34 -21.08 -19.88
CA GLN A 663 -70.40 -20.01 -20.26
C GLN A 663 -69.74 -19.36 -19.04
N ASN A 664 -70.52 -19.03 -18.00
CA ASN A 664 -70.01 -18.46 -16.75
C ASN A 664 -69.11 -19.44 -15.97
N ALA A 665 -69.39 -20.75 -16.04
CA ALA A 665 -68.56 -21.78 -15.42
C ALA A 665 -67.18 -21.87 -16.09
N VAL A 666 -67.13 -21.78 -17.43
CA VAL A 666 -65.86 -21.73 -18.18
C VAL A 666 -65.07 -20.45 -17.85
N ASP A 667 -65.72 -19.28 -17.76
CA ASP A 667 -65.07 -18.04 -17.32
C ASP A 667 -64.44 -18.16 -15.94
N LYS A 668 -65.16 -18.79 -14.99
CA LYS A 668 -64.64 -19.00 -13.65
C LYS A 668 -63.40 -19.88 -13.65
N ILE A 669 -63.40 -20.98 -14.40
CA ILE A 669 -62.23 -21.87 -14.51
C ILE A 669 -61.04 -21.13 -15.13
N ASN A 670 -61.26 -20.36 -16.20
CA ASN A 670 -60.22 -19.57 -16.84
C ASN A 670 -59.59 -18.53 -15.87
N LYS A 671 -60.42 -17.81 -15.12
CA LYS A 671 -59.97 -16.83 -14.11
C LYS A 671 -59.23 -17.48 -12.92
N ASP A 672 -59.74 -18.59 -12.42
CA ASP A 672 -59.11 -19.35 -11.33
C ASP A 672 -57.75 -19.92 -11.80
N ALA A 673 -57.67 -20.38 -13.06
CA ALA A 673 -56.45 -20.88 -13.67
C ALA A 673 -55.39 -19.78 -13.86
N ALA A 674 -55.76 -18.61 -14.39
CA ALA A 674 -54.85 -17.48 -14.53
C ALA A 674 -54.25 -17.06 -13.18
N THR A 675 -55.09 -16.93 -12.15
CA THR A 675 -54.67 -16.63 -10.76
C THR A 675 -53.70 -17.69 -10.22
N SER A 676 -53.97 -18.97 -10.50
CA SER A 676 -53.14 -20.09 -10.05
C SER A 676 -51.79 -20.15 -10.79
N ILE A 677 -51.77 -19.83 -12.09
CA ILE A 677 -50.56 -19.74 -12.91
C ILE A 677 -49.66 -18.60 -12.41
N ASP A 678 -50.22 -17.44 -12.04
CA ASP A 678 -49.45 -16.35 -11.43
C ASP A 678 -48.79 -16.78 -10.11
N GLY A 679 -49.48 -17.57 -9.28
CA GLY A 679 -48.95 -18.13 -8.03
C GLY A 679 -47.95 -19.28 -8.19
N ALA A 680 -47.77 -19.84 -9.38
CA ALA A 680 -46.90 -20.99 -9.61
C ALA A 680 -45.41 -20.66 -9.42
N LYS A 681 -44.63 -21.61 -8.85
CA LYS A 681 -43.21 -21.43 -8.51
C LYS A 681 -42.25 -22.12 -9.49
N SER A 682 -42.75 -22.96 -10.38
CA SER A 682 -41.94 -23.71 -11.35
C SER A 682 -42.69 -23.94 -12.66
N VAL A 683 -41.95 -24.19 -13.75
CA VAL A 683 -42.53 -24.52 -15.07
C VAL A 683 -43.39 -25.79 -15.04
N PRO A 684 -43.02 -26.87 -14.30
CA PRO A 684 -43.90 -28.02 -14.07
C PRO A 684 -45.24 -27.65 -13.40
N ASP A 685 -45.25 -26.77 -12.40
CA ASP A 685 -46.49 -26.33 -11.74
C ASP A 685 -47.40 -25.59 -12.73
N VAL A 686 -46.85 -24.64 -13.50
CA VAL A 686 -47.56 -23.91 -14.56
C VAL A 686 -48.19 -24.88 -15.56
N THR A 687 -47.42 -25.86 -16.02
CA THR A 687 -47.85 -26.89 -16.98
C THR A 687 -49.02 -27.70 -16.43
N LYS A 688 -48.92 -28.15 -15.18
CA LYS A 688 -49.99 -28.92 -14.51
C LYS A 688 -51.28 -28.12 -14.36
N ILE A 689 -51.18 -26.86 -13.91
CA ILE A 689 -52.35 -25.99 -13.70
C ILE A 689 -53.07 -25.72 -15.04
N ARG A 690 -52.30 -25.44 -16.11
CA ARG A 690 -52.82 -25.29 -17.47
C ARG A 690 -53.61 -26.52 -17.91
N ASP A 691 -53.03 -27.72 -17.77
CA ASP A 691 -53.63 -28.95 -18.27
C ASP A 691 -54.88 -29.36 -17.47
N GLU A 692 -54.88 -29.15 -16.15
CA GLU A 692 -56.07 -29.33 -15.31
C GLU A 692 -57.20 -28.36 -15.68
N ALA A 693 -56.89 -27.09 -15.98
CA ALA A 693 -57.87 -26.11 -16.42
C ALA A 693 -58.50 -26.49 -17.76
N ILE A 694 -57.66 -26.89 -18.74
CA ILE A 694 -58.11 -27.37 -20.05
C ILE A 694 -59.02 -28.60 -19.93
N GLN A 695 -58.71 -29.54 -19.03
CA GLN A 695 -59.58 -30.69 -18.79
C GLN A 695 -60.94 -30.28 -18.21
N LYS A 696 -60.98 -29.40 -17.21
CA LYS A 696 -62.24 -28.91 -16.61
C LYS A 696 -63.12 -28.17 -17.63
N ILE A 697 -62.53 -27.35 -18.49
CA ILE A 697 -63.24 -26.66 -19.58
C ILE A 697 -63.85 -27.67 -20.58
N LYS A 698 -63.11 -28.71 -20.96
CA LYS A 698 -63.61 -29.79 -21.85
C LYS A 698 -64.76 -30.59 -21.24
N GLN A 699 -64.75 -30.81 -19.92
CA GLN A 699 -65.82 -31.54 -19.23
C GLN A 699 -67.17 -30.82 -19.31
N ILE A 700 -67.19 -29.48 -19.21
CA ILE A 700 -68.41 -28.67 -19.36
C ILE A 700 -69.03 -28.89 -20.74
N LYS A 701 -68.22 -28.79 -21.82
CA LYS A 701 -68.71 -28.98 -23.19
C LYS A 701 -69.40 -30.33 -23.38
N ASN A 702 -68.77 -31.41 -22.93
CA ASN A 702 -69.31 -32.76 -23.12
C ASN A 702 -70.66 -32.95 -22.40
N ALA A 703 -70.80 -32.41 -21.18
CA ALA A 703 -72.05 -32.49 -20.43
C ALA A 703 -73.22 -31.71 -21.11
N THR A 704 -72.92 -30.63 -21.83
CA THR A 704 -73.91 -29.89 -22.63
C THR A 704 -74.35 -30.70 -23.86
N ASP A 705 -73.40 -31.32 -24.59
CA ASP A 705 -73.69 -32.14 -25.77
C ASP A 705 -74.58 -33.37 -25.41
N ASP A 706 -74.37 -33.98 -24.24
CA ASP A 706 -75.16 -35.12 -23.75
C ASP A 706 -76.62 -34.74 -23.41
N LYS A 707 -76.86 -33.49 -23.00
CA LYS A 707 -78.19 -32.99 -22.61
C LYS A 707 -79.12 -32.82 -23.82
N GLU A 708 -78.66 -32.21 -24.91
CA GLU A 708 -79.47 -32.00 -26.11
C GLU A 708 -79.92 -33.33 -26.77
N ASN A 709 -79.11 -34.39 -26.68
CA ASN A 709 -79.48 -35.71 -27.20
C ASN A 709 -80.60 -36.42 -26.40
N ASN A 710 -80.64 -36.22 -25.08
CA ASN A 710 -81.62 -36.87 -24.22
C ASN A 710 -83.03 -36.30 -24.45
N ASP A 711 -83.15 -34.97 -24.56
CA ASP A 711 -84.44 -34.29 -24.76
C ASP A 711 -85.11 -34.67 -26.09
N LEU A 712 -84.34 -34.82 -27.18
CA LEU A 712 -84.88 -35.28 -28.47
C LEU A 712 -85.36 -36.75 -28.42
N SER A 713 -84.65 -37.62 -27.70
CA SER A 713 -85.02 -39.03 -27.51
C SER A 713 -86.33 -39.19 -26.70
N ASN A 714 -86.47 -38.37 -25.65
CA ASN A 714 -87.68 -38.32 -24.82
C ASN A 714 -88.87 -37.79 -25.62
N ALA A 715 -88.69 -36.73 -26.43
CA ALA A 715 -89.73 -36.20 -27.32
C ALA A 715 -90.23 -37.27 -28.31
N LYS A 716 -89.33 -38.00 -28.98
CA LYS A 716 -89.71 -39.11 -29.90
C LYS A 716 -90.53 -40.19 -29.17
N SER A 717 -90.10 -40.57 -27.98
CA SER A 717 -90.76 -41.63 -27.20
C SER A 717 -92.16 -41.22 -26.71
N SER A 718 -92.33 -40.00 -26.19
CA SER A 718 -93.63 -39.47 -25.79
C SER A 718 -94.58 -39.31 -26.99
N SER A 719 -94.09 -38.85 -28.13
CA SER A 719 -94.91 -38.66 -29.34
C SER A 719 -95.36 -39.97 -29.99
N ARG A 720 -94.56 -41.05 -29.92
CA ARG A 720 -95.00 -42.38 -30.35
C ARG A 720 -96.19 -42.88 -29.53
N ASN A 721 -96.18 -42.63 -28.21
CA ASN A 721 -97.31 -42.98 -27.33
C ASN A 721 -98.58 -42.17 -27.66
N ALA A 722 -98.46 -40.89 -28.00
CA ALA A 722 -99.60 -40.08 -28.44
C ALA A 722 -100.24 -40.64 -29.72
N VAL A 723 -99.42 -40.97 -30.73
CA VAL A 723 -99.87 -41.63 -31.97
C VAL A 723 -100.50 -43.00 -31.71
N ASP A 724 -100.00 -43.77 -30.74
CA ASP A 724 -100.63 -45.03 -30.32
C ASP A 724 -102.04 -44.82 -29.75
N VAL A 725 -102.22 -43.81 -28.91
CA VAL A 725 -103.51 -43.46 -28.29
C VAL A 725 -104.52 -42.97 -29.34
N ASP A 726 -104.14 -42.01 -30.18
CA ASP A 726 -105.03 -41.47 -31.23
C ASP A 726 -105.46 -42.54 -32.23
N ALA A 727 -104.53 -43.41 -32.67
CA ALA A 727 -104.86 -44.51 -33.57
C ALA A 727 -105.82 -45.51 -32.93
N THR A 728 -105.63 -45.81 -31.63
CA THR A 728 -106.53 -46.71 -30.88
C THR A 728 -107.93 -46.11 -30.78
N ALA A 729 -108.05 -44.81 -30.49
CA ALA A 729 -109.33 -44.11 -30.44
C ALA A 729 -110.06 -44.13 -31.81
N ALA A 730 -109.33 -44.01 -32.91
CA ALA A 730 -109.88 -44.12 -34.27
C ALA A 730 -110.33 -45.55 -34.63
N LEU A 731 -109.56 -46.58 -34.26
CA LEU A 731 -109.97 -47.98 -34.41
C LEU A 731 -111.26 -48.26 -33.61
N ASP A 732 -111.32 -47.80 -32.36
CA ASP A 732 -112.49 -47.94 -31.48
C ASP A 732 -113.76 -47.32 -32.08
N ARG A 733 -113.63 -46.16 -32.74
CA ARG A 733 -114.71 -45.49 -33.48
C ARG A 733 -115.25 -46.35 -34.62
N VAL A 734 -114.36 -46.85 -35.48
CA VAL A 734 -114.71 -47.76 -36.59
C VAL A 734 -115.39 -49.03 -36.08
N ASN A 735 -114.83 -49.65 -35.03
CA ASN A 735 -115.38 -50.85 -34.40
C ASN A 735 -116.80 -50.60 -33.87
N LYS A 736 -117.01 -49.56 -33.05
CA LYS A 736 -118.31 -49.22 -32.45
C LYS A 736 -119.37 -48.85 -33.48
N ALA A 737 -118.98 -48.31 -34.64
CA ALA A 737 -119.91 -48.02 -35.72
C ALA A 737 -120.29 -49.29 -36.50
N TYR A 738 -119.33 -50.17 -36.76
CA TYR A 738 -119.56 -51.46 -37.41
C TYR A 738 -120.37 -52.44 -36.54
N GLU A 739 -120.17 -52.44 -35.22
CA GLU A 739 -120.93 -53.27 -34.27
C GLU A 739 -122.41 -52.86 -34.13
N LYS A 740 -122.77 -51.63 -34.48
CA LYS A 740 -124.17 -51.16 -34.52
C LYS A 740 -124.97 -51.69 -35.71
N LEU A 741 -124.30 -52.26 -36.70
CA LEU A 741 -124.92 -52.87 -37.87
C LEU A 741 -125.47 -54.27 -37.55
N THR A 742 -126.59 -54.63 -38.18
CA THR A 742 -127.14 -55.98 -38.20
C THR A 742 -126.20 -56.98 -38.87
N GLU A 743 -126.48 -58.27 -38.75
CA GLU A 743 -125.61 -59.33 -39.30
C GLU A 743 -125.53 -59.32 -40.84
N ALA A 744 -126.61 -58.94 -41.53
CA ALA A 744 -126.63 -58.76 -42.98
C ALA A 744 -125.82 -57.52 -43.41
N GLU A 745 -126.04 -56.37 -42.78
CA GLU A 745 -125.31 -55.12 -43.04
C GLU A 745 -123.80 -55.26 -42.78
N ARG A 746 -123.42 -55.94 -41.68
CA ARG A 746 -122.01 -56.28 -41.39
C ARG A 746 -121.40 -57.11 -42.50
N THR A 747 -122.11 -58.13 -42.99
CA THR A 747 -121.64 -58.96 -44.11
C THR A 747 -121.39 -58.13 -45.37
N ALA A 748 -122.29 -57.18 -45.69
CA ALA A 748 -122.12 -56.28 -46.83
C ALA A 748 -120.94 -55.29 -46.68
N LYS A 749 -120.67 -54.80 -45.46
CA LYS A 749 -119.64 -53.78 -45.19
C LYS A 749 -118.30 -54.32 -44.66
N LYS A 750 -118.14 -55.64 -44.50
CA LYS A 750 -116.92 -56.27 -43.96
C LYS A 750 -115.62 -55.82 -44.63
N ASN A 751 -115.62 -55.71 -45.96
CA ASN A 751 -114.44 -55.29 -46.74
C ASN A 751 -114.06 -53.82 -46.49
N GLU A 752 -115.05 -52.94 -46.31
CA GLU A 752 -114.81 -51.52 -46.02
C GLU A 752 -114.32 -51.33 -44.58
N TYR A 753 -114.88 -52.09 -43.64
CA TYR A 753 -114.38 -52.18 -42.26
C TYR A 753 -112.92 -52.65 -42.22
N ASP A 754 -112.58 -53.78 -42.85
CA ASP A 754 -111.20 -54.28 -42.88
C ASP A 754 -110.23 -53.28 -43.52
N THR A 755 -110.70 -52.55 -44.54
CA THR A 755 -109.94 -51.50 -45.23
C THR A 755 -109.69 -50.30 -44.32
N ALA A 756 -110.68 -49.84 -43.55
CA ALA A 756 -110.54 -48.74 -42.59
C ALA A 756 -109.58 -49.10 -41.43
N ILE A 757 -109.73 -50.30 -40.87
CA ILE A 757 -108.84 -50.82 -39.81
C ILE A 757 -107.39 -50.94 -40.32
N LYS A 758 -107.20 -51.44 -41.54
CA LYS A 758 -105.87 -51.50 -42.17
C LYS A 758 -105.30 -50.09 -42.40
N ALA A 759 -106.08 -49.17 -42.95
CA ALA A 759 -105.62 -47.81 -43.25
C ALA A 759 -105.20 -47.03 -41.99
N ILE A 760 -105.92 -47.17 -40.87
CA ILE A 760 -105.51 -46.58 -39.58
C ILE A 760 -104.19 -47.20 -39.09
N THR A 761 -104.02 -48.52 -39.25
CA THR A 761 -102.80 -49.24 -38.86
C THR A 761 -101.58 -48.86 -39.72
N ASP A 762 -101.79 -48.69 -41.03
CA ASP A 762 -100.77 -48.24 -41.97
C ASP A 762 -100.35 -46.78 -41.67
N ALA A 763 -101.32 -45.87 -41.48
CA ALA A 763 -101.07 -44.47 -41.13
C ALA A 763 -100.32 -44.34 -39.79
N LYS A 764 -100.65 -45.20 -38.82
CA LYS A 764 -99.97 -45.28 -37.52
C LYS A 764 -98.50 -45.68 -37.66
N SER A 765 -98.21 -46.64 -38.53
CA SER A 765 -96.84 -47.06 -38.81
C SER A 765 -96.05 -45.94 -39.49
N ALA A 766 -96.62 -45.36 -40.55
CA ALA A 766 -96.01 -44.24 -41.28
C ALA A 766 -95.82 -42.97 -40.43
N ALA A 767 -96.62 -42.77 -39.38
CA ALA A 767 -96.44 -41.70 -38.40
C ALA A 767 -95.25 -41.96 -37.47
N LYS A 768 -95.09 -43.19 -36.97
CA LYS A 768 -93.94 -43.57 -36.12
C LYS A 768 -92.62 -43.48 -36.88
N ASP A 769 -92.57 -43.93 -38.13
CA ASP A 769 -91.36 -43.83 -38.96
C ASP A 769 -90.91 -42.36 -39.16
N LYS A 770 -91.87 -41.43 -39.29
CA LYS A 770 -91.59 -39.98 -39.37
C LYS A 770 -91.12 -39.39 -38.05
N ILE A 771 -91.63 -39.86 -36.91
CA ILE A 771 -91.15 -39.44 -35.58
C ILE A 771 -89.72 -39.95 -35.35
N ASP A 772 -89.43 -41.20 -35.70
CA ASP A 772 -88.10 -41.79 -35.52
C ASP A 772 -87.04 -41.11 -36.42
N SER A 773 -87.42 -40.73 -37.64
CA SER A 773 -86.56 -39.98 -38.58
C SER A 773 -86.52 -38.45 -38.37
N ALA A 774 -87.32 -37.89 -37.47
CA ALA A 774 -87.37 -36.44 -37.24
C ALA A 774 -86.04 -35.89 -36.68
N PRO A 775 -85.50 -34.78 -37.23
CA PRO A 775 -84.23 -34.19 -36.79
C PRO A 775 -84.38 -33.24 -35.59
N ASN A 776 -85.60 -32.81 -35.24
CA ASN A 776 -85.88 -31.86 -34.16
C ASN A 776 -87.32 -32.02 -33.64
N VAL A 777 -87.65 -31.32 -32.55
CA VAL A 777 -88.96 -31.41 -31.86
C VAL A 777 -90.12 -30.89 -32.74
N ASP A 778 -89.89 -29.85 -33.55
CA ASP A 778 -90.95 -29.30 -34.42
C ASP A 778 -91.39 -30.30 -35.51
N ALA A 779 -90.43 -31.02 -36.11
CA ALA A 779 -90.71 -32.09 -37.06
C ALA A 779 -91.48 -33.27 -36.41
N ILE A 780 -91.21 -33.58 -35.14
CA ILE A 780 -91.97 -34.58 -34.37
C ILE A 780 -93.43 -34.11 -34.20
N ASN A 781 -93.64 -32.87 -33.75
CA ASN A 781 -94.97 -32.30 -33.52
C ASN A 781 -95.82 -32.26 -34.82
N ALA A 782 -95.19 -31.90 -35.95
CA ALA A 782 -95.84 -31.91 -37.26
C ALA A 782 -96.25 -33.33 -37.71
N ALA A 783 -95.43 -34.35 -37.43
CA ALA A 783 -95.75 -35.74 -37.74
C ALA A 783 -96.95 -36.26 -36.92
N VAL A 784 -96.99 -35.96 -35.61
CA VAL A 784 -98.12 -36.31 -34.71
C VAL A 784 -99.41 -35.64 -35.19
N SER A 785 -99.38 -34.33 -35.42
CA SER A 785 -100.57 -33.57 -35.83
C SER A 785 -101.17 -34.07 -37.14
N LYS A 786 -100.31 -34.43 -38.11
CA LYS A 786 -100.75 -35.02 -39.38
C LYS A 786 -101.37 -36.40 -39.21
N ALA A 787 -100.76 -37.26 -38.37
CA ALA A 787 -101.29 -38.60 -38.09
C ALA A 787 -102.68 -38.53 -37.47
N GLN A 788 -102.89 -37.64 -36.49
CA GLN A 788 -104.18 -37.43 -35.84
C GLN A 788 -105.28 -36.97 -36.82
N GLN A 789 -104.94 -36.14 -37.81
CA GLN A 789 -105.87 -35.76 -38.89
C GLN A 789 -106.20 -36.95 -39.81
N GLU A 790 -105.20 -37.74 -40.21
CA GLU A 790 -105.39 -38.92 -41.06
C GLU A 790 -106.28 -39.96 -40.36
N PHE A 791 -106.03 -40.27 -39.08
CA PHE A 791 -106.86 -41.19 -38.28
C PHE A 791 -108.33 -40.74 -38.20
N ASN A 792 -108.56 -39.47 -37.86
CA ASN A 792 -109.92 -38.92 -37.75
C ASN A 792 -110.66 -38.96 -39.09
N THR A 793 -109.96 -38.69 -40.20
CA THR A 793 -110.54 -38.74 -41.54
C THR A 793 -110.97 -40.18 -41.91
N ILE A 794 -110.08 -41.15 -41.71
CA ILE A 794 -110.37 -42.57 -42.02
C ILE A 794 -111.52 -43.09 -41.16
N ALA A 795 -111.51 -42.82 -39.85
CA ALA A 795 -112.57 -43.26 -38.96
C ALA A 795 -113.94 -42.65 -39.33
N THR A 796 -113.99 -41.35 -39.59
CA THR A 796 -115.24 -40.65 -39.95
C THR A 796 -115.81 -41.18 -41.27
N ASN A 797 -114.97 -41.42 -42.28
CA ASN A 797 -115.43 -41.97 -43.57
C ASN A 797 -116.06 -43.36 -43.42
N ALA A 798 -115.50 -44.21 -42.55
CA ALA A 798 -116.07 -45.54 -42.26
C ALA A 798 -117.39 -45.43 -41.48
N GLU A 799 -117.44 -44.60 -40.43
CA GLU A 799 -118.66 -44.31 -39.65
C GLU A 799 -119.81 -43.85 -40.56
N VAL A 800 -119.53 -42.90 -41.47
CA VAL A 800 -120.49 -42.40 -42.46
C VAL A 800 -120.94 -43.52 -43.40
N SER A 801 -120.02 -44.32 -43.96
CA SER A 801 -120.38 -45.41 -44.88
C SER A 801 -121.28 -46.48 -44.22
N PHE A 802 -121.03 -46.80 -42.95
CA PHE A 802 -121.88 -47.72 -42.18
C PHE A 802 -123.24 -47.10 -41.88
N ALA A 803 -123.28 -45.82 -41.46
CA ALA A 803 -124.52 -45.10 -41.18
C ALA A 803 -125.40 -44.97 -42.43
N LYS A 804 -124.81 -44.76 -43.62
CA LYS A 804 -125.54 -44.72 -44.90
C LYS A 804 -126.28 -46.03 -45.18
N LEU A 805 -125.61 -47.17 -45.05
CA LEU A 805 -126.26 -48.47 -45.26
C LEU A 805 -127.40 -48.69 -44.26
N ALA A 806 -127.15 -48.46 -42.97
CA ALA A 806 -128.17 -48.63 -41.93
C ALA A 806 -129.36 -47.67 -42.04
N GLY A 807 -129.15 -46.48 -42.62
CA GLY A 807 -130.23 -45.56 -42.95
C GLY A 807 -131.10 -46.07 -44.09
N LYS A 808 -130.48 -46.55 -45.18
CA LYS A 808 -131.18 -47.10 -46.35
C LYS A 808 -131.99 -48.35 -46.01
N ASP A 809 -131.42 -49.29 -45.26
CA ASP A 809 -132.11 -50.52 -44.87
C ASP A 809 -133.31 -50.22 -43.96
N LYS A 810 -133.19 -49.29 -43.00
CA LYS A 810 -134.33 -48.83 -42.18
C LYS A 810 -135.42 -48.14 -42.99
N ILE A 811 -135.08 -47.34 -43.99
CA ILE A 811 -136.05 -46.73 -44.90
C ILE A 811 -136.76 -47.80 -45.73
N GLN A 812 -136.00 -48.78 -46.24
CA GLN A 812 -136.53 -49.89 -47.03
C GLN A 812 -137.49 -50.76 -46.21
N ASP A 813 -137.15 -51.05 -44.94
CA ASP A 813 -138.02 -51.75 -43.99
C ASP A 813 -139.28 -50.95 -43.65
N ALA A 814 -139.15 -49.66 -43.35
CA ALA A 814 -140.29 -48.78 -43.06
C ALA A 814 -141.24 -48.68 -44.27
N ALA A 815 -140.69 -48.59 -45.49
CA ALA A 815 -141.44 -48.61 -46.73
C ALA A 815 -142.10 -49.97 -46.99
N ALA A 816 -141.41 -51.08 -46.72
CA ALA A 816 -141.98 -52.43 -46.81
C ALA A 816 -143.12 -52.65 -45.81
N GLN A 817 -143.08 -52.02 -44.63
CA GLN A 817 -144.21 -52.00 -43.69
C GLN A 817 -145.36 -51.13 -44.20
N ALA A 818 -145.10 -49.88 -44.62
CA ALA A 818 -146.12 -48.97 -45.13
C ALA A 818 -146.86 -49.54 -46.36
N ASN A 819 -146.13 -50.17 -47.29
CA ASN A 819 -146.70 -50.75 -48.50
C ASN A 819 -147.70 -51.90 -48.25
N LYS A 820 -147.68 -52.54 -47.06
CA LYS A 820 -148.67 -53.59 -46.69
C LYS A 820 -150.09 -53.05 -46.49
N VAL A 821 -150.26 -51.76 -46.26
CA VAL A 821 -151.54 -51.13 -45.90
C VAL A 821 -151.99 -50.00 -46.84
N LEU A 822 -151.17 -49.65 -47.84
CA LEU A 822 -151.43 -48.57 -48.79
C LEU A 822 -152.00 -49.06 -50.13
N SER A 823 -152.82 -48.21 -50.77
CA SER A 823 -153.33 -48.44 -52.12
C SER A 823 -152.21 -48.35 -53.18
N PRO A 824 -152.39 -48.87 -54.41
CA PRO A 824 -151.34 -48.84 -55.44
C PRO A 824 -150.79 -47.44 -55.75
N LYS A 825 -151.64 -46.39 -55.66
CA LYS A 825 -151.22 -45.00 -55.83
C LYS A 825 -150.40 -44.48 -54.64
N GLY A 826 -150.68 -44.95 -53.42
CA GLY A 826 -149.87 -44.67 -52.24
C GLY A 826 -148.52 -45.40 -52.25
N GLN A 827 -148.49 -46.65 -52.72
CA GLN A 827 -147.25 -47.43 -52.87
C GLN A 827 -146.28 -46.78 -53.87
N ALA A 828 -146.80 -46.20 -54.96
CA ALA A 828 -145.99 -45.43 -55.91
C ALA A 828 -145.33 -44.18 -55.26
N ALA A 829 -146.10 -43.41 -54.47
CA ALA A 829 -145.56 -42.26 -53.75
C ALA A 829 -144.52 -42.65 -52.67
N VAL A 830 -144.73 -43.75 -51.95
CA VAL A 830 -143.72 -44.31 -51.03
C VAL A 830 -142.44 -44.66 -51.78
N LYS A 831 -142.53 -45.22 -53.00
CA LYS A 831 -141.34 -45.54 -53.81
C LYS A 831 -140.57 -44.29 -54.23
N GLU A 832 -141.24 -43.19 -54.59
CA GLU A 832 -140.58 -41.90 -54.87
C GLU A 832 -139.89 -41.34 -53.62
N ILE A 833 -140.56 -41.35 -52.46
CA ILE A 833 -139.99 -40.92 -51.17
C ILE A 833 -138.75 -41.76 -50.78
N VAL A 834 -138.81 -43.08 -50.93
CA VAL A 834 -137.67 -43.98 -50.69
C VAL A 834 -136.51 -43.67 -51.65
N THR A 835 -136.82 -43.40 -52.92
CA THR A 835 -135.78 -43.08 -53.92
C THR A 835 -135.08 -41.77 -53.57
N GLN A 836 -135.83 -40.74 -53.18
CA GLN A 836 -135.27 -39.46 -52.75
C GLN A 836 -134.46 -39.61 -51.45
N ALA A 837 -135.02 -40.24 -50.41
CA ALA A 837 -134.32 -40.42 -49.13
C ALA A 837 -133.05 -41.28 -49.26
N ASN A 838 -133.03 -42.26 -50.17
CA ASN A 838 -131.82 -43.01 -50.49
C ASN A 838 -130.78 -42.20 -51.27
N SER A 839 -131.19 -41.14 -51.99
CA SER A 839 -130.29 -40.17 -52.62
C SER A 839 -129.72 -39.22 -51.57
N ASP A 840 -130.59 -38.62 -50.74
CA ASP A 840 -130.20 -37.68 -49.68
C ASP A 840 -129.23 -38.31 -48.68
N ILE A 841 -129.38 -39.61 -48.39
CA ILE A 841 -128.42 -40.38 -47.58
C ILE A 841 -127.11 -40.63 -48.33
N GLU A 842 -127.12 -40.84 -49.64
CA GLU A 842 -125.88 -41.05 -50.40
C GLU A 842 -125.03 -39.77 -50.45
N ASP A 843 -125.67 -38.59 -50.43
CA ASP A 843 -125.01 -37.28 -50.42
C ASP A 843 -124.54 -36.83 -49.02
N ALA A 844 -124.88 -37.55 -47.94
CA ALA A 844 -124.49 -37.17 -46.58
C ALA A 844 -122.97 -37.34 -46.33
N GLU A 845 -122.28 -36.27 -45.93
CA GLU A 845 -120.82 -36.30 -45.67
C GLU A 845 -120.46 -36.54 -44.19
N THR A 846 -121.42 -36.48 -43.27
CA THR A 846 -121.22 -36.63 -41.82
C THR A 846 -122.32 -37.46 -41.16
N VAL A 847 -122.01 -38.03 -39.98
CA VAL A 847 -123.00 -38.61 -39.07
C VAL A 847 -123.39 -37.53 -38.06
N ALA A 848 -124.70 -37.31 -37.87
CA ALA A 848 -125.25 -36.39 -36.88
C ALA A 848 -125.51 -37.07 -35.53
#